data_AF-A0A6N8KUY5-F1
#
_entry.id   AF-A0A6N8KUY5-F1
#
_cell.length_a   1.000
_cell.length_b   1.000
_cell.length_c   1.000
_cell.angle_alpha   90.00
_cell.angle_beta   90.00
_cell.angle_gamma   90.00
#
_symmetry.space_group_name_H-M   'P 1'
#
loop_
_entity.id
_entity.type
_entity.pdbx_description
1 polymer ?
#
loop_
_entity_poly.entity_id
_entity_poly.type
_entity_poly.pdbx_seq_one_letter_code
_entity_poly.pdbx_strand_id
1 'polypeptide(L)'
;MENDQIKLPYFKIDGQSYVIQEKKTKWVIGELSKTLYTEISIHSQDVESDKKKGLLDDYSGNGEISFNFEASKIYKDGIPTGICSYSEDKNPEDYTYFRKDGLDYLLYFFGTIEYKGGWVLIEGELKNRYGEDSPKFPIKAALQFNPASLDWNNYKFRSLEETNGSDPHIIRLLEITNPTFSSLPETIYSFENLEYLIIQRIGNYGDKDKLPFADFGERIAELKNLKQITVNQATISSLPKSFANLIQLDRLSIIDCELGNLPDGIWKMPKLEYVLLGKNKIERIPDQIQMPSLVYLDIENNLLKTLPESLLQQPNLTTIKASLNPLEELPFAYNSFNGLGLNMQEKKRLLDTAYPGADGKGAVKWDESMYLAENDQLLISPVEKIIDTNELSEYKEELISLIKRSVGFNLTTEEDYAALGNHRFGGKPDLPESIPYPTFFSDYRNQEFNYEFIAQINCEEIAEIQDYLPRTGSLFFFFKSFQFFGSEDQNIGKIIYVEDNKSLASGDRFNFKEEDFYELMDGEYQANKADALLTVSAPSFYASYVNNYLFEGKAESLKDQDDFTYDLYEPFEKPVQELHGVDHAMNAYAFTQHESPELQAALAWKGDPQDWVILLLVSSKGNFQWGDAGELFFVIHKSDLAKRDFSKVFVTMESS
;
A
#
# COMPACT_ATOMS: atom_id res chain seq x y z
N MET A 1 -11.02 46.30 25.44
CA MET A 1 -11.84 47.30 24.75
C MET A 1 -13.12 46.62 24.31
N GLU A 2 -14.19 46.82 25.08
CA GLU A 2 -15.55 46.66 24.55
C GLU A 2 -15.66 47.58 23.32
N ASN A 3 -15.84 47.01 22.14
CA ASN A 3 -16.17 47.79 20.95
C ASN A 3 -17.05 46.93 20.04
N ASP A 4 -18.36 47.14 20.15
CA ASP A 4 -19.40 46.81 19.19
C ASP A 4 -19.20 47.56 17.84
N GLN A 5 -18.03 47.43 17.22
CA GLN A 5 -17.67 48.16 15.98
C GLN A 5 -17.46 47.27 14.74
N ILE A 6 -17.74 45.97 14.79
CA ILE A 6 -17.83 45.17 13.57
C ILE A 6 -19.30 45.19 13.11
N LYS A 7 -19.67 46.21 12.32
CA LYS A 7 -21.04 46.33 11.80
C LYS A 7 -21.28 45.60 10.48
N LEU A 8 -20.21 45.26 9.73
CA LEU A 8 -20.30 44.62 8.41
C LEU A 8 -19.12 43.66 8.18
N PRO A 9 -19.34 42.51 7.51
CA PRO A 9 -18.27 41.60 7.10
C PRO A 9 -17.24 42.27 6.17
N TYR A 10 -15.97 41.92 6.33
CA TYR A 10 -14.88 42.38 5.46
C TYR A 10 -13.74 41.37 5.39
N PHE A 11 -12.97 41.42 4.31
CA PHE A 11 -11.73 40.67 4.14
C PHE A 11 -10.67 41.57 3.52
N LYS A 12 -9.51 41.69 4.18
CA LYS A 12 -8.39 42.51 3.70
C LYS A 12 -7.08 41.73 3.70
N ILE A 13 -6.33 41.88 2.62
CA ILE A 13 -4.94 41.43 2.48
C ILE A 13 -4.11 42.64 2.07
N ASP A 14 -3.06 42.94 2.82
CA ASP A 14 -2.19 44.10 2.61
C ASP A 14 -2.97 45.44 2.56
N GLY A 15 -3.99 45.56 3.42
CA GLY A 15 -4.87 46.72 3.47
C GLY A 15 -5.89 46.84 2.33
N GLN A 16 -5.73 46.09 1.24
CA GLN A 16 -6.66 46.02 0.11
C GLN A 16 -7.87 45.15 0.45
N SER A 17 -9.06 45.57 0.04
CA SER A 17 -10.31 44.83 0.30
C SER A 17 -10.59 43.81 -0.80
N TYR A 18 -11.12 42.65 -0.43
CA TYR A 18 -11.52 41.58 -1.34
C TYR A 18 -13.03 41.34 -1.27
N VAL A 19 -13.62 40.92 -2.40
CA VAL A 19 -15.07 40.65 -2.48
C VAL A 19 -15.35 39.27 -1.91
N ILE A 20 -16.13 39.19 -0.83
CA ILE A 20 -16.52 37.92 -0.22
C ILE A 20 -17.58 37.24 -1.09
N GLN A 21 -17.34 35.98 -1.45
CA GLN A 21 -18.28 35.14 -2.19
C GLN A 21 -19.22 34.45 -1.19
N GLU A 22 -20.32 35.10 -0.83
CA GLU A 22 -21.26 34.63 0.22
C GLU A 22 -21.78 33.20 -0.02
N LYS A 23 -22.01 32.80 -1.28
CA LYS A 23 -22.51 31.45 -1.61
C LYS A 23 -21.49 30.33 -1.39
N LYS A 24 -20.20 30.69 -1.39
CA LYS A 24 -19.07 29.76 -1.22
C LYS A 24 -18.44 29.87 0.18
N THR A 25 -18.84 30.88 0.96
CA THR A 25 -18.36 31.09 2.32
C THR A 25 -19.36 30.52 3.32
N LYS A 26 -18.99 29.47 4.06
CA LYS A 26 -19.90 28.78 4.98
C LYS A 26 -19.16 28.08 6.12
N TRP A 27 -19.91 27.77 7.16
CA TRP A 27 -19.54 26.74 8.12
C TRP A 27 -20.13 25.40 7.72
N VAL A 28 -19.33 24.35 7.88
CA VAL A 28 -19.76 22.98 7.67
C VAL A 28 -19.06 22.07 8.67
N ILE A 29 -19.79 21.12 9.25
CA ILE A 29 -19.16 20.02 9.99
C ILE A 29 -18.90 18.92 8.97
N GLY A 30 -17.63 18.58 8.77
CA GLY A 30 -17.23 17.61 7.75
C GLY A 30 -17.87 16.24 8.00
N GLU A 31 -18.40 15.62 6.95
CA GLU A 31 -19.09 14.34 7.08
C GLU A 31 -18.16 13.22 7.57
N LEU A 32 -16.90 13.22 7.11
CA LEU A 32 -15.90 12.21 7.47
C LEU A 32 -15.06 12.62 8.68
N SER A 33 -14.51 13.85 8.70
CA SER A 33 -13.64 14.29 9.79
C SER A 33 -14.40 14.64 11.06
N LYS A 34 -15.70 14.95 10.95
CA LYS A 34 -16.60 15.33 12.04
C LYS A 34 -16.11 16.58 12.79
N THR A 35 -15.25 17.38 12.17
CA THR A 35 -14.72 18.65 12.70
C THR A 35 -15.43 19.83 12.03
N LEU A 36 -15.47 20.99 12.68
CA LEU A 36 -15.93 22.23 12.07
C LEU A 36 -14.90 22.73 11.05
N TYR A 37 -15.32 22.93 9.81
CA TYR A 37 -14.59 23.69 8.80
C TYR A 37 -15.20 25.06 8.62
N THR A 38 -14.31 26.05 8.47
CA THR A 38 -14.66 27.36 7.94
C THR A 38 -14.13 27.44 6.51
N GLU A 39 -15.06 27.49 5.56
CA GLU A 39 -14.76 27.71 4.15
C GLU A 39 -15.00 29.18 3.83
N ILE A 40 -13.99 29.84 3.27
CA ILE A 40 -14.08 31.24 2.84
C ILE A 40 -13.62 31.31 1.40
N SER A 41 -14.42 31.96 0.55
CA SER A 41 -14.03 32.28 -0.83
C SER A 41 -14.12 33.79 -1.00
N ILE A 42 -13.05 34.37 -1.54
CA ILE A 42 -12.95 35.79 -1.85
C ILE A 42 -12.46 35.97 -3.29
N HIS A 43 -12.67 37.16 -3.84
CA HIS A 43 -12.24 37.50 -5.18
C HIS A 43 -11.43 38.80 -5.17
N SER A 44 -10.29 38.79 -5.87
CA SER A 44 -9.45 39.97 -6.05
C SER A 44 -10.18 41.04 -6.85
N GLN A 45 -10.01 42.30 -6.46
CA GLN A 45 -10.52 43.44 -7.24
C GLN A 45 -9.52 43.91 -8.30
N ASP A 46 -8.27 43.44 -8.25
CA ASP A 46 -7.19 43.80 -9.17
C ASP A 46 -6.19 42.63 -9.29
N VAL A 47 -6.56 41.66 -10.14
CA VAL A 47 -5.81 40.41 -10.33
C VAL A 47 -4.38 40.67 -10.81
N GLU A 48 -4.20 41.61 -11.74
CA GLU A 48 -2.89 41.93 -12.31
C GLU A 48 -1.95 42.52 -11.26
N SER A 49 -2.45 43.42 -10.40
CA SER A 49 -1.67 43.96 -9.29
C SER A 49 -1.31 42.88 -8.26
N ASP A 50 -2.26 42.00 -7.93
CA ASP A 50 -2.03 40.93 -6.95
C ASP A 50 -1.06 39.85 -7.47
N LYS A 51 -1.06 39.55 -8.77
CA LYS A 51 -0.02 38.73 -9.41
C LYS A 51 1.33 39.43 -9.40
N LYS A 52 1.39 40.70 -9.80
CA LYS A 52 2.63 41.47 -9.88
C LYS A 52 3.36 41.58 -8.54
N LYS A 53 2.62 41.66 -7.43
CA LYS A 53 3.21 41.71 -6.09
C LYS A 53 3.56 40.33 -5.51
N GLY A 54 3.25 39.23 -6.20
CA GLY A 54 3.53 37.86 -5.77
C GLY A 54 2.56 37.33 -4.71
N LEU A 55 1.30 37.79 -4.73
CA LEU A 55 0.26 37.29 -3.82
C LEU A 55 -0.50 36.10 -4.43
N LEU A 56 -0.91 36.23 -5.70
CA LEU A 56 -1.58 35.16 -6.45
C LEU A 56 -0.55 34.32 -7.21
N ASP A 57 -0.86 33.04 -7.40
CA ASP A 57 -0.06 32.17 -8.27
C ASP A 57 -0.27 32.49 -9.77
N ASP A 58 0.59 31.92 -10.62
CA ASP A 58 0.54 32.13 -12.07
C ASP A 58 -0.61 31.35 -12.76
N TYR A 59 -1.16 30.32 -12.10
CA TYR A 59 -2.11 29.37 -12.67
C TYR A 59 -3.58 29.75 -12.43
N SER A 60 -3.87 30.55 -11.41
CA SER A 60 -5.19 31.06 -11.04
C SER A 60 -5.59 32.20 -11.98
N GLY A 61 -6.26 31.83 -13.07
CA GLY A 61 -6.62 32.77 -14.15
C GLY A 61 -7.74 33.77 -13.82
N ASN A 62 -8.50 33.57 -12.73
CA ASN A 62 -9.70 34.35 -12.44
C ASN A 62 -9.63 35.22 -11.17
N GLY A 63 -8.56 35.16 -10.38
CA GLY A 63 -8.43 35.95 -9.14
C GLY A 63 -9.31 35.49 -7.98
N GLU A 64 -9.84 34.27 -8.02
CA GLU A 64 -10.52 33.63 -6.90
C GLU A 64 -9.49 33.07 -5.90
N ILE A 65 -9.69 33.35 -4.62
CA ILE A 65 -8.89 32.80 -3.52
C ILE A 65 -9.82 32.05 -2.60
N SER A 66 -9.45 30.83 -2.20
CA SER A 66 -10.19 30.07 -1.20
C SER A 66 -9.32 29.77 0.01
N PHE A 67 -9.95 29.78 1.19
CA PHE A 67 -9.37 29.37 2.45
C PHE A 67 -10.25 28.30 3.09
N ASN A 68 -9.63 27.26 3.62
CA ASN A 68 -10.31 26.20 4.33
C ASN A 68 -9.46 25.77 5.53
N PHE A 69 -10.04 25.85 6.73
CA PHE A 69 -9.35 25.49 7.97
C PHE A 69 -10.30 24.89 8.99
N GLU A 70 -9.74 24.03 9.84
CA GLU A 70 -10.46 23.29 10.87
C GLU A 70 -10.44 24.01 12.21
N ALA A 71 -11.50 23.83 12.99
CA ALA A 71 -11.56 24.24 14.38
C ALA A 71 -12.11 23.12 15.28
N SER A 72 -11.40 22.86 16.37
CA SER A 72 -11.72 21.88 17.41
C SER A 72 -11.74 22.56 18.77
N LYS A 73 -12.40 21.97 19.78
CA LYS A 73 -12.48 22.57 21.13
C LYS A 73 -13.15 23.95 21.11
N ILE A 74 -14.12 24.13 20.21
CA ILE A 74 -14.81 25.41 19.97
C ILE A 74 -16.30 25.35 20.30
N TYR A 75 -16.84 24.22 20.73
CA TYR A 75 -18.26 24.16 21.08
C TYR A 75 -18.54 24.96 22.36
N LYS A 76 -19.52 25.86 22.30
CA LYS A 76 -20.10 26.50 23.48
C LYS A 76 -21.56 26.85 23.25
N ASP A 77 -22.47 26.13 23.91
CA ASP A 77 -23.93 26.33 23.83
C ASP A 77 -24.46 26.43 22.38
N GLY A 78 -23.92 25.61 21.48
CA GLY A 78 -24.29 25.58 20.06
C GLY A 78 -23.65 26.67 19.19
N ILE A 79 -22.74 27.48 19.74
CA ILE A 79 -22.06 28.57 19.04
C ILE A 79 -20.55 28.32 19.03
N PRO A 80 -19.88 28.28 17.85
CA PRO A 80 -18.43 28.22 17.79
C PRO A 80 -17.79 29.39 18.55
N THR A 81 -16.97 29.07 19.55
CA THR A 81 -16.33 30.04 20.45
C THR A 81 -14.94 29.54 20.84
N GLY A 82 -13.90 30.29 20.54
CA GLY A 82 -12.50 29.92 20.84
C GLY A 82 -11.49 30.63 19.96
N ILE A 83 -10.20 30.34 20.14
CA ILE A 83 -9.12 30.91 19.31
C ILE A 83 -8.22 29.77 18.83
N CYS A 84 -7.97 29.73 17.53
CA CYS A 84 -6.99 28.83 16.92
C CYS A 84 -5.77 29.64 16.47
N SER A 85 -4.56 29.20 16.83
CA SER A 85 -3.31 29.82 16.41
C SER A 85 -2.62 28.99 15.34
N TYR A 86 -2.03 29.65 14.34
CA TYR A 86 -1.37 29.02 13.21
C TYR A 86 0.05 29.57 13.05
N SER A 87 0.99 28.65 12.83
CA SER A 87 2.37 28.94 12.45
C SER A 87 2.70 28.08 11.24
N GLU A 88 3.15 28.68 10.14
CA GLU A 88 3.48 27.98 8.89
C GLU A 88 2.29 27.15 8.35
N ASP A 89 1.11 27.76 8.22
CA ASP A 89 -0.16 27.10 7.88
C ASP A 89 -0.59 26.00 8.86
N LYS A 90 0.11 25.75 9.96
CA LYS A 90 -0.19 24.64 10.87
C LYS A 90 -0.64 25.14 12.24
N ASN A 91 -1.74 24.58 12.74
CA ASN A 91 -2.07 24.66 14.15
C ASN A 91 -1.31 23.54 14.89
N PRO A 92 -0.32 23.86 15.73
CA PRO A 92 0.48 22.85 16.41
C PRO A 92 -0.27 22.12 17.53
N GLU A 93 -1.35 22.69 18.06
CA GLU A 93 -2.11 22.09 19.16
C GLU A 93 -2.96 20.91 18.70
N ASP A 94 -3.61 21.05 17.54
CA ASP A 94 -4.52 20.05 16.98
C ASP A 94 -3.99 19.40 15.69
N TYR A 95 -2.77 19.77 15.26
CA TYR A 95 -2.11 19.31 14.02
C TYR A 95 -2.97 19.51 12.75
N THR A 96 -3.77 20.57 12.70
CA THR A 96 -4.60 20.93 11.55
C THR A 96 -3.90 21.96 10.65
N TYR A 97 -4.36 22.07 9.40
CA TYR A 97 -3.76 22.94 8.40
C TYR A 97 -4.72 24.04 7.92
N PHE A 98 -4.18 25.23 7.69
CA PHE A 98 -4.77 26.34 6.97
C PHE A 98 -4.56 26.12 5.48
N ARG A 99 -5.56 25.54 4.82
CA ARG A 99 -5.50 25.28 3.38
C ARG A 99 -5.91 26.53 2.63
N LYS A 100 -5.22 26.78 1.53
CA LYS A 100 -5.45 27.92 0.66
C LYS A 100 -5.25 27.52 -0.79
N ASP A 101 -6.01 28.15 -1.67
CA ASP A 101 -5.92 27.99 -3.12
C ASP A 101 -6.02 29.36 -3.79
N GLY A 102 -5.36 29.52 -4.94
CA GLY A 102 -5.24 30.79 -5.68
C GLY A 102 -4.21 31.77 -5.12
N LEU A 103 -3.42 31.38 -4.10
CA LEU A 103 -2.29 32.15 -3.58
C LEU A 103 -0.98 31.49 -4.01
N ASP A 104 0.09 32.29 -4.11
CA ASP A 104 1.44 31.75 -4.35
C ASP A 104 1.78 30.65 -3.34
N TYR A 105 2.23 29.49 -3.85
CA TYR A 105 2.47 28.28 -3.06
C TYR A 105 3.57 28.44 -1.99
N LEU A 106 4.43 29.46 -2.14
CA LEU A 106 5.47 29.79 -1.17
C LEU A 106 4.95 30.61 0.00
N LEU A 107 3.74 31.16 -0.06
CA LEU A 107 3.16 31.89 1.06
C LEU A 107 2.59 30.92 2.09
N TYR A 108 2.78 31.22 3.36
CA TYR A 108 2.21 30.49 4.49
C TYR A 108 1.56 31.49 5.44
N PHE A 109 0.43 31.11 6.04
CA PHE A 109 -0.29 31.87 7.03
C PHE A 109 0.34 31.71 8.42
N PHE A 110 0.54 32.85 9.07
CA PHE A 110 0.93 32.98 10.47
C PHE A 110 -0.05 33.91 11.15
N GLY A 111 -0.75 33.45 12.18
CA GLY A 111 -1.75 34.28 12.83
C GLY A 111 -2.73 33.53 13.69
N THR A 112 -3.86 34.17 13.93
CA THR A 112 -4.94 33.66 14.79
C THR A 112 -6.29 33.75 14.10
N ILE A 113 -7.15 32.82 14.47
CA ILE A 113 -8.55 32.75 14.05
C ILE A 113 -9.39 32.69 15.31
N GLU A 114 -10.14 33.75 15.62
CA GLU A 114 -11.05 33.81 16.76
C GLU A 114 -12.49 33.56 16.30
N TYR A 115 -13.17 32.63 16.96
CA TYR A 115 -14.59 32.37 16.85
C TYR A 115 -15.31 33.03 18.03
N LYS A 116 -16.30 33.88 17.75
CA LYS A 116 -17.06 34.57 18.81
C LYS A 116 -18.44 35.00 18.35
N GLY A 117 -19.49 34.44 18.93
CA GLY A 117 -20.87 34.92 18.74
C GLY A 117 -21.34 34.92 17.28
N GLY A 118 -20.95 33.89 16.51
CA GLY A 118 -21.23 33.80 15.07
C GLY A 118 -20.20 34.48 14.17
N TRP A 119 -19.20 35.16 14.73
CA TRP A 119 -18.12 35.79 13.97
C TRP A 119 -16.88 34.90 13.89
N VAL A 120 -16.21 34.96 12.74
CA VAL A 120 -14.83 34.50 12.55
C VAL A 120 -13.96 35.72 12.30
N LEU A 121 -12.97 35.93 13.16
CA LEU A 121 -12.00 37.02 13.07
C LEU A 121 -10.65 36.42 12.71
N ILE A 122 -10.06 36.88 11.60
CA ILE A 122 -8.75 36.41 11.13
C ILE A 122 -7.79 37.58 11.28
N GLU A 123 -6.67 37.35 11.96
CA GLU A 123 -5.59 38.34 12.09
C GLU A 123 -4.23 37.64 11.99
N GLY A 124 -3.41 38.07 11.04
CA GLY A 124 -2.12 37.42 10.77
C GLY A 124 -1.39 38.03 9.57
N GLU A 125 -0.52 37.23 8.97
CA GLU A 125 0.22 37.56 7.76
C GLU A 125 0.46 36.33 6.88
N LEU A 126 0.51 36.53 5.56
CA LEU A 126 1.04 35.57 4.59
C LEU A 126 2.48 35.92 4.26
N LYS A 127 3.39 34.95 4.38
CA LYS A 127 4.81 35.14 4.05
C LYS A 127 5.50 33.81 3.76
N ASN A 128 6.69 33.86 3.16
CA ASN A 128 7.53 32.68 2.99
C ASN A 128 7.99 32.10 4.34
N ARG A 129 8.15 30.78 4.38
CA ARG A 129 8.75 30.04 5.49
C ARG A 129 10.22 30.40 5.70
N TYR A 130 10.94 30.69 4.62
CA TYR A 130 12.38 30.97 4.64
C TYR A 130 12.73 32.29 3.95
N GLY A 131 13.73 33.00 4.48
CA GLY A 131 14.25 34.26 3.93
C GLY A 131 13.59 35.52 4.53
N GLU A 132 14.41 36.41 5.11
CA GLU A 132 13.94 37.65 5.74
C GLU A 132 13.39 38.68 4.75
N ASP A 133 13.78 38.59 3.47
CA ASP A 133 13.46 39.53 2.40
C ASP A 133 12.22 39.16 1.56
N SER A 134 11.49 38.10 1.93
CA SER A 134 10.28 37.67 1.21
C SER A 134 9.10 38.64 1.44
N PRO A 135 8.21 38.82 0.44
CA PRO A 135 7.04 39.67 0.60
C PRO A 135 6.14 39.17 1.74
N LYS A 136 5.61 40.11 2.51
CA LYS A 136 4.71 39.85 3.64
C LYS A 136 3.39 40.56 3.38
N PHE A 137 2.29 39.85 3.50
CA PHE A 137 0.96 40.39 3.28
C PHE A 137 0.12 40.25 4.56
N PRO A 138 -0.04 41.32 5.34
CA PRO A 138 -0.92 41.31 6.51
C PRO A 138 -2.35 40.94 6.14
N ILE A 139 -2.95 39.99 6.84
CA ILE A 139 -4.35 39.58 6.70
C ILE A 139 -5.16 40.11 7.88
N LYS A 140 -6.31 40.71 7.56
CA LYS A 140 -7.33 41.03 8.55
C LYS A 140 -8.73 40.81 7.98
N ALA A 141 -9.52 39.96 8.62
CA ALA A 141 -10.89 39.68 8.20
C ALA A 141 -11.84 39.57 9.39
N ALA A 142 -13.09 39.91 9.17
CA ALA A 142 -14.19 39.61 10.08
C ALA A 142 -15.39 39.16 9.24
N LEU A 143 -15.85 37.93 9.43
CA LEU A 143 -16.96 37.35 8.68
C LEU A 143 -18.02 36.86 9.66
N GLN A 144 -19.28 37.09 9.30
CA GLN A 144 -20.42 36.64 10.09
C GLN A 144 -21.02 35.39 9.48
N PHE A 145 -21.22 34.38 10.30
CA PHE A 145 -21.86 33.11 9.96
C PHE A 145 -23.09 32.91 10.83
N ASN A 146 -23.97 31.99 10.42
CA ASN A 146 -25.13 31.61 11.20
C ASN A 146 -24.83 30.32 11.99
N PRO A 147 -24.67 30.37 13.34
CA PRO A 147 -24.43 29.15 14.13
C PRO A 147 -25.53 28.10 13.97
N ALA A 148 -26.77 28.51 13.68
CA ALA A 148 -27.88 27.59 13.49
C ALA A 148 -27.80 26.77 12.20
N SER A 149 -26.84 27.03 11.30
CA SER A 149 -26.58 26.19 10.14
C SER A 149 -25.76 24.93 10.48
N LEU A 150 -25.23 24.85 11.70
CA LEU A 150 -24.42 23.72 12.16
C LEU A 150 -25.28 22.63 12.78
N ASP A 151 -25.03 21.39 12.37
CA ASP A 151 -25.58 20.21 13.02
C ASP A 151 -24.55 19.59 13.96
N TRP A 152 -24.61 19.97 15.23
CA TRP A 152 -23.69 19.50 16.26
C TRP A 152 -23.79 18.00 16.56
N ASN A 153 -24.84 17.29 16.10
CA ASN A 153 -24.89 15.83 16.18
C ASN A 153 -23.76 15.18 15.37
N ASN A 154 -23.25 15.87 14.35
CA ASN A 154 -22.16 15.40 13.51
C ASN A 154 -20.78 15.89 14.00
N TYR A 155 -20.71 16.59 15.13
CA TYR A 155 -19.47 17.14 15.66
C TYR A 155 -18.75 16.15 16.59
N LYS A 156 -17.43 16.04 16.42
CA LYS A 156 -16.53 15.29 17.30
C LYS A 156 -16.01 16.23 18.39
N PHE A 157 -16.50 16.01 19.61
CA PHE A 157 -16.00 16.67 20.81
C PHE A 157 -14.62 16.11 21.14
N ARG A 158 -13.61 16.98 21.34
CA ARG A 158 -12.20 16.57 21.50
C ARG A 158 -11.70 16.59 22.95
N SER A 159 -12.58 16.87 23.91
CA SER A 159 -12.29 16.66 25.33
C SER A 159 -13.58 16.62 26.17
N LEU A 160 -13.48 16.14 27.41
CA LEU A 160 -14.61 16.21 28.35
C LEU A 160 -14.94 17.65 28.73
N GLU A 161 -13.92 18.51 28.83
CA GLU A 161 -14.11 19.93 29.16
C GLU A 161 -14.97 20.66 28.13
N GLU A 162 -14.82 20.31 26.84
CA GLU A 162 -15.64 20.86 25.75
C GLU A 162 -17.12 20.46 25.87
N THR A 163 -17.42 19.30 26.48
CA THR A 163 -18.81 18.86 26.69
C THR A 163 -19.52 19.61 27.83
N ASN A 164 -18.81 20.38 28.64
CA ASN A 164 -19.39 21.04 29.80
C ASN A 164 -20.47 22.06 29.39
N GLY A 165 -21.69 21.88 29.92
CA GLY A 165 -22.83 22.75 29.64
C GLY A 165 -23.57 22.43 28.34
N SER A 166 -23.05 21.51 27.51
CA SER A 166 -23.76 21.01 26.33
C SER A 166 -24.97 20.15 26.68
N ASP A 167 -25.92 20.03 25.74
CA ASP A 167 -26.99 19.05 25.84
C ASP A 167 -26.40 17.62 25.68
N PRO A 168 -26.52 16.72 26.67
CA PRO A 168 -26.00 15.36 26.56
C PRO A 168 -26.49 14.59 25.32
N HIS A 169 -27.66 14.94 24.77
CA HIS A 169 -28.25 14.25 23.62
C HIS A 169 -27.61 14.59 22.27
N ILE A 170 -26.84 15.69 22.16
CA ILE A 170 -26.15 16.03 20.90
C ILE A 170 -24.79 15.33 20.78
N ILE A 171 -24.25 14.81 21.89
CA ILE A 171 -22.94 14.19 21.92
C ILE A 171 -23.04 12.77 21.36
N ARG A 172 -22.64 12.62 20.10
CA ARG A 172 -22.53 11.32 19.42
C ARG A 172 -21.09 10.84 19.29
N LEU A 173 -20.13 11.77 19.19
CA LEU A 173 -18.72 11.47 19.00
C LEU A 173 -17.89 12.18 20.08
N LEU A 174 -17.23 11.40 20.92
CA LEU A 174 -16.36 11.91 21.98
C LEU A 174 -14.96 11.30 21.86
N GLU A 175 -13.98 12.18 21.67
CA GLU A 175 -12.55 11.89 21.68
C GLU A 175 -11.92 12.52 22.92
N ILE A 176 -11.25 11.71 23.74
CA ILE A 176 -10.59 12.13 24.98
C ILE A 176 -9.10 11.86 24.81
N THR A 177 -8.32 12.92 24.74
CA THR A 177 -6.87 12.85 24.57
C THR A 177 -6.16 13.05 25.90
N ASN A 178 -5.19 12.19 26.21
CA ASN A 178 -4.40 12.25 27.45
C ASN A 178 -5.26 12.31 28.73
N PRO A 179 -6.23 11.39 28.92
CA PRO A 179 -7.07 11.38 30.12
C PRO A 179 -6.24 11.24 31.40
N THR A 180 -6.74 11.85 32.48
CA THR A 180 -6.15 11.75 33.83
C THR A 180 -6.85 10.72 34.72
N PHE A 181 -7.97 10.16 34.26
CA PHE A 181 -8.79 9.21 35.01
C PHE A 181 -8.44 7.75 34.69
N SER A 182 -8.64 6.86 35.67
CA SER A 182 -8.44 5.41 35.50
C SER A 182 -9.70 4.64 35.08
N SER A 183 -10.88 5.25 35.22
CA SER A 183 -12.17 4.68 34.81
C SER A 183 -13.06 5.76 34.22
N LEU A 184 -14.06 5.36 33.41
CA LEU A 184 -14.97 6.32 32.77
C LEU A 184 -15.69 7.22 33.81
N PRO A 185 -15.60 8.56 33.68
CA PRO A 185 -16.30 9.48 34.56
C PRO A 185 -17.83 9.40 34.44
N GLU A 186 -18.54 9.73 35.51
CA GLU A 186 -20.01 9.69 35.59
C GLU A 186 -20.73 10.46 34.48
N THR A 187 -20.17 11.60 34.05
CA THR A 187 -20.72 12.42 32.97
C THR A 187 -20.88 11.65 31.66
N ILE A 188 -19.97 10.72 31.36
CA ILE A 188 -20.03 9.96 30.09
C ILE A 188 -21.31 9.14 29.98
N TYR A 189 -21.78 8.56 31.10
CA TYR A 189 -23.01 7.76 31.11
C TYR A 189 -24.27 8.58 30.84
N SER A 190 -24.20 9.92 30.90
CA SER A 190 -25.32 10.80 30.53
C SER A 190 -25.46 11.02 29.02
N PHE A 191 -24.45 10.66 28.22
CA PHE A 191 -24.46 10.82 26.77
C PHE A 191 -25.22 9.66 26.10
N GLU A 192 -26.54 9.64 26.24
CA GLU A 192 -27.39 8.51 25.78
C GLU A 192 -27.30 8.23 24.28
N ASN A 193 -26.96 9.25 23.47
CA ASN A 193 -26.79 9.13 22.02
C ASN A 193 -25.32 8.92 21.60
N LEU A 194 -24.41 8.62 22.53
CA LEU A 194 -23.01 8.40 22.21
C LEU A 194 -22.85 7.17 21.30
N GLU A 195 -22.26 7.39 20.14
CA GLU A 195 -22.01 6.38 19.11
C GLU A 195 -20.51 6.05 18.99
N TYR A 196 -19.63 7.01 19.24
CA TYR A 196 -18.18 6.82 19.12
C TYR A 196 -17.48 7.33 20.36
N LEU A 197 -16.70 6.45 21.00
CA LEU A 197 -15.86 6.78 22.15
C LEU A 197 -14.41 6.46 21.82
N ILE A 198 -13.57 7.50 21.76
CA ILE A 198 -12.13 7.38 21.50
C ILE A 198 -11.39 7.89 22.73
N ILE A 199 -10.50 7.07 23.28
CA ILE A 199 -9.62 7.44 24.40
C ILE A 199 -8.19 7.13 23.97
N GLN A 200 -7.37 8.17 23.80
CA GLN A 200 -6.03 7.99 23.25
C GLN A 200 -5.01 8.91 23.88
N ARG A 201 -3.74 8.54 23.77
CA ARG A 201 -2.62 9.41 24.09
C ARG A 201 -2.25 10.23 22.86
N ILE A 202 -1.93 11.50 23.06
CA ILE A 202 -1.22 12.32 22.06
C ILE A 202 0.12 12.73 22.69
N GLY A 203 1.21 12.22 22.12
CA GLY A 203 2.57 12.43 22.62
C GLY A 203 3.61 12.14 21.53
N ASN A 204 4.89 12.35 21.85
CA ASN A 204 5.99 12.10 20.91
C ASN A 204 6.18 10.59 20.68
N TYR A 205 6.66 10.20 19.49
CA TYR A 205 6.87 8.80 19.08
C TYR A 205 7.69 7.95 20.06
N GLY A 206 8.58 8.55 20.85
CA GLY A 206 9.40 7.87 21.85
C GLY A 206 8.77 7.71 23.25
N ASP A 207 7.55 8.22 23.44
CA ASP A 207 6.85 8.15 24.71
C ASP A 207 6.28 6.75 24.93
N LYS A 208 6.76 6.08 25.98
CA LYS A 208 6.41 4.68 26.30
C LYS A 208 5.41 4.57 27.44
N ASP A 209 4.98 5.69 28.02
CA ASP A 209 4.07 5.64 29.16
C ASP A 209 2.67 5.24 28.67
N LYS A 210 2.01 4.37 29.43
CA LYS A 210 0.62 3.98 29.17
C LYS A 210 -0.36 4.99 29.76
N LEU A 211 -1.53 5.12 29.15
CA LEU A 211 -2.67 5.84 29.68
C LEU A 211 -3.06 5.25 31.05
N PRO A 212 -3.45 6.10 32.02
CA PRO A 212 -3.89 5.65 33.33
C PRO A 212 -5.24 4.89 33.28
N PHE A 213 -5.94 4.92 32.15
CA PHE A 213 -7.20 4.23 31.94
C PHE A 213 -7.03 2.71 32.05
N ALA A 214 -7.85 2.08 32.89
CA ALA A 214 -7.73 0.68 33.25
C ALA A 214 -9.07 -0.07 33.30
N ASP A 215 -10.20 0.64 33.43
CA ASP A 215 -11.51 0.00 33.62
C ASP A 215 -12.67 0.77 32.95
N PHE A 216 -13.46 0.06 32.15
CA PHE A 216 -14.71 0.57 31.58
C PHE A 216 -15.88 0.55 32.58
N GLY A 217 -15.86 -0.33 33.58
CA GLY A 217 -16.95 -0.57 34.52
C GLY A 217 -18.18 -1.24 33.87
N GLU A 218 -19.02 -1.90 34.68
CA GLU A 218 -20.21 -2.63 34.18
C GLU A 218 -21.26 -1.70 33.54
N ARG A 219 -21.24 -0.40 33.86
CA ARG A 219 -22.18 0.60 33.33
C ARG A 219 -21.91 1.00 31.89
N ILE A 220 -20.81 0.54 31.28
CA ILE A 220 -20.56 0.73 29.84
C ILE A 220 -21.75 0.27 28.98
N ALA A 221 -22.47 -0.75 29.42
CA ALA A 221 -23.67 -1.27 28.74
C ALA A 221 -24.88 -0.32 28.75
N GLU A 222 -24.85 0.77 29.53
CA GLU A 222 -25.87 1.83 29.49
C GLU A 222 -25.77 2.64 28.18
N LEU A 223 -24.58 2.71 27.57
CA LEU A 223 -24.30 3.42 26.31
C LEU A 223 -24.70 2.58 25.09
N LYS A 224 -26.01 2.29 24.98
CA LYS A 224 -26.60 1.33 24.03
C LYS A 224 -26.40 1.67 22.55
N ASN A 225 -26.10 2.93 22.24
CA ASN A 225 -25.91 3.43 20.88
C ASN A 225 -24.44 3.36 20.41
N LEU A 226 -23.51 2.90 21.25
CA LEU A 226 -22.10 2.78 20.87
C LEU A 226 -21.94 1.85 19.68
N LYS A 227 -21.34 2.40 18.63
CA LYS A 227 -20.92 1.74 17.39
C LYS A 227 -19.42 1.50 17.39
N GLN A 228 -18.64 2.45 17.90
CA GLN A 228 -17.19 2.35 17.93
C GLN A 228 -16.60 2.68 19.30
N ILE A 229 -15.66 1.83 19.73
CA ILE A 229 -14.80 2.09 20.89
C ILE A 229 -13.35 1.95 20.44
N THR A 230 -12.54 2.97 20.72
CA THR A 230 -11.09 2.95 20.50
C THR A 230 -10.36 3.33 21.78
N VAL A 231 -9.50 2.45 22.30
CA VAL A 231 -8.56 2.75 23.38
C VAL A 231 -7.20 2.14 23.08
N ASN A 232 -6.15 2.95 23.03
CA ASN A 232 -4.80 2.47 22.71
C ASN A 232 -3.81 2.84 23.82
N GLN A 233 -2.78 2.00 24.01
CA GLN A 233 -1.69 2.24 24.96
C GLN A 233 -2.17 2.47 26.39
N ALA A 234 -3.08 1.65 26.89
CA ALA A 234 -3.67 1.77 28.24
C ALA A 234 -3.33 0.55 29.13
N THR A 235 -3.93 0.43 30.31
CA THR A 235 -3.69 -0.69 31.26
C THR A 235 -4.96 -1.49 31.52
N ILE A 236 -5.74 -1.76 30.47
CA ILE A 236 -7.00 -2.48 30.52
C ILE A 236 -6.72 -4.00 30.57
N SER A 237 -6.65 -4.56 31.77
CA SER A 237 -6.39 -6.00 31.94
C SER A 237 -7.60 -6.90 31.60
N SER A 238 -8.82 -6.37 31.68
CA SER A 238 -10.06 -7.11 31.42
C SER A 238 -11.21 -6.23 30.95
N LEU A 239 -12.13 -6.79 30.17
CA LEU A 239 -13.41 -6.18 29.85
C LEU A 239 -14.55 -6.74 30.75
N PRO A 240 -15.50 -5.90 31.21
CA PRO A 240 -16.61 -6.35 32.05
C PRO A 240 -17.58 -7.25 31.29
N LYS A 241 -18.35 -8.10 31.99
CA LYS A 241 -19.28 -9.03 31.33
C LYS A 241 -20.36 -8.29 30.54
N SER A 242 -20.80 -7.14 31.04
CA SER A 242 -21.79 -6.30 30.37
C SER A 242 -21.32 -5.73 29.03
N PHE A 243 -20.02 -5.76 28.71
CA PHE A 243 -19.49 -5.24 27.44
C PHE A 243 -20.13 -5.94 26.23
N ALA A 244 -20.48 -7.22 26.36
CA ALA A 244 -21.18 -7.99 25.32
C ALA A 244 -22.63 -7.52 25.05
N ASN A 245 -23.17 -6.60 25.86
CA ASN A 245 -24.50 -6.02 25.65
C ASN A 245 -24.50 -4.83 24.68
N LEU A 246 -23.33 -4.38 24.21
CA LEU A 246 -23.18 -3.31 23.21
C LEU A 246 -23.52 -3.81 21.80
N ILE A 247 -24.76 -4.25 21.58
CA ILE A 247 -25.19 -4.93 20.36
C ILE A 247 -25.13 -4.07 19.08
N GLN A 248 -24.91 -2.76 19.21
CA GLN A 248 -24.72 -1.84 18.08
C GLN A 248 -23.25 -1.68 17.67
N LEU A 249 -22.30 -2.23 18.45
CA LEU A 249 -20.87 -2.06 18.21
C LEU A 249 -20.48 -2.76 16.91
N ASP A 250 -19.91 -1.98 15.98
CA ASP A 250 -19.37 -2.42 14.70
C ASP A 250 -17.84 -2.39 14.64
N ARG A 251 -17.21 -1.56 15.49
CA ARG A 251 -15.74 -1.44 15.57
C ARG A 251 -15.25 -1.43 17.00
N LEU A 252 -14.30 -2.31 17.32
CA LEU A 252 -13.61 -2.36 18.60
C LEU A 252 -12.10 -2.32 18.36
N SER A 253 -11.44 -1.30 18.91
CA SER A 253 -9.98 -1.18 18.91
C SER A 253 -9.47 -1.04 20.34
N ILE A 254 -8.77 -2.07 20.82
CA ILE A 254 -8.07 -2.05 22.10
C ILE A 254 -6.64 -2.55 21.85
N ILE A 255 -5.70 -1.65 21.58
CA ILE A 255 -4.34 -2.02 21.14
C ILE A 255 -3.32 -1.63 22.21
N ASP A 256 -2.35 -2.50 22.49
CA ASP A 256 -1.30 -2.23 23.50
C ASP A 256 -1.86 -1.89 24.89
N CYS A 257 -2.90 -2.61 25.32
CA CYS A 257 -3.62 -2.33 26.55
C CYS A 257 -3.39 -3.36 27.67
N GLU A 258 -2.54 -4.35 27.45
CA GLU A 258 -2.33 -5.50 28.35
C GLU A 258 -3.57 -6.38 28.57
N LEU A 259 -4.52 -6.34 27.64
CA LEU A 259 -5.78 -7.05 27.76
C LEU A 259 -5.56 -8.56 27.72
N GLY A 260 -5.93 -9.25 28.80
CA GLY A 260 -5.87 -10.72 28.86
C GLY A 260 -7.24 -11.39 28.90
N ASN A 261 -8.21 -10.75 29.57
CA ASN A 261 -9.53 -11.34 29.81
C ASN A 261 -10.63 -10.60 29.04
N LEU A 262 -11.25 -11.29 28.10
CA LEU A 262 -12.45 -10.83 27.38
C LEU A 262 -13.63 -11.72 27.75
N PRO A 263 -14.86 -11.18 27.91
CA PRO A 263 -16.04 -12.00 28.08
C PRO A 263 -16.36 -12.76 26.78
N ASP A 264 -16.69 -14.06 26.91
CA ASP A 264 -17.03 -14.93 25.76
C ASP A 264 -18.11 -14.35 24.85
N GLY A 265 -18.99 -13.49 25.38
CA GLY A 265 -20.06 -12.83 24.63
C GLY A 265 -19.57 -11.89 23.52
N ILE A 266 -18.33 -11.38 23.57
CA ILE A 266 -17.77 -10.55 22.49
C ILE A 266 -17.71 -11.32 21.17
N TRP A 267 -17.38 -12.61 21.23
CA TRP A 267 -17.29 -13.52 20.09
C TRP A 267 -18.67 -13.93 19.52
N LYS A 268 -19.74 -13.30 19.99
CA LYS A 268 -21.14 -13.51 19.56
C LYS A 268 -21.85 -12.20 19.20
N MET A 269 -21.09 -11.10 19.10
CA MET A 269 -21.68 -9.78 18.83
C MET A 269 -22.13 -9.70 17.36
N PRO A 270 -23.41 -9.39 17.08
CA PRO A 270 -24.00 -9.59 15.76
C PRO A 270 -23.56 -8.56 14.72
N LYS A 271 -23.05 -7.41 15.14
CA LYS A 271 -22.68 -6.29 14.26
C LYS A 271 -21.18 -5.98 14.21
N LEU A 272 -20.38 -6.67 15.02
CA LEU A 272 -18.96 -6.34 15.17
C LEU A 272 -18.19 -6.78 13.91
N GLU A 273 -17.74 -5.80 13.12
CA GLU A 273 -17.10 -5.97 11.81
C GLU A 273 -15.57 -5.94 11.91
N TYR A 274 -15.04 -5.00 12.69
CA TYR A 274 -13.60 -4.80 12.86
C TYR A 274 -13.20 -4.93 14.32
N VAL A 275 -12.35 -5.91 14.60
CA VAL A 275 -11.83 -6.20 15.94
C VAL A 275 -10.32 -6.08 15.92
N LEU A 276 -9.78 -5.04 16.56
CA LEU A 276 -8.35 -4.80 16.67
C LEU A 276 -7.91 -4.95 18.12
N LEU A 277 -7.22 -6.03 18.40
CA LEU A 277 -6.76 -6.46 19.73
C LEU A 277 -5.26 -6.75 19.74
N GLY A 278 -4.50 -6.17 18.82
CA GLY A 278 -3.06 -6.38 18.73
C GLY A 278 -2.27 -5.88 19.95
N LYS A 279 -1.09 -6.47 20.19
CA LYS A 279 -0.16 -6.11 21.28
C LYS A 279 -0.78 -6.26 22.67
N ASN A 280 -1.53 -7.32 22.91
CA ASN A 280 -2.18 -7.57 24.20
C ASN A 280 -1.66 -8.88 24.83
N LYS A 281 -2.38 -9.42 25.81
CA LYS A 281 -2.03 -10.62 26.58
C LYS A 281 -3.10 -11.70 26.42
N ILE A 282 -3.79 -11.74 25.28
CA ILE A 282 -4.89 -12.69 25.04
C ILE A 282 -4.31 -14.09 24.84
N GLU A 283 -4.73 -15.02 25.69
CA GLU A 283 -4.23 -16.40 25.68
C GLU A 283 -5.12 -17.35 24.88
N ARG A 284 -6.40 -17.03 24.70
CA ARG A 284 -7.36 -17.89 23.98
C ARG A 284 -8.52 -17.11 23.36
N ILE A 285 -9.04 -17.69 22.27
CA ILE A 285 -10.33 -17.37 21.67
C ILE A 285 -11.23 -18.59 21.88
N PRO A 286 -12.53 -18.45 22.23
CA PRO A 286 -13.40 -19.60 22.44
C PRO A 286 -13.63 -20.40 21.15
N ASP A 287 -13.84 -21.71 21.30
CA ASP A 287 -14.04 -22.65 20.17
C ASP A 287 -15.25 -22.33 19.29
N GLN A 288 -16.24 -21.60 19.84
CA GLN A 288 -17.51 -21.29 19.19
C GLN A 288 -17.65 -19.79 18.98
N ILE A 289 -17.45 -19.35 17.74
CA ILE A 289 -17.59 -17.95 17.31
C ILE A 289 -18.85 -17.81 16.46
N GLN A 290 -19.61 -16.74 16.72
CA GLN A 290 -20.80 -16.38 15.94
C GLN A 290 -20.83 -14.86 15.74
N MET A 291 -20.00 -14.40 14.81
CA MET A 291 -19.87 -12.99 14.46
C MET A 291 -20.21 -12.82 12.98
N PRO A 292 -21.50 -12.80 12.62
CA PRO A 292 -21.94 -12.82 11.23
C PRO A 292 -21.47 -11.60 10.41
N SER A 293 -21.13 -10.50 11.08
CA SER A 293 -20.59 -9.30 10.45
C SER A 293 -19.06 -9.21 10.47
N LEU A 294 -18.34 -10.13 11.11
CA LEU A 294 -16.88 -10.00 11.25
C LEU A 294 -16.20 -10.03 9.87
N VAL A 295 -15.46 -8.97 9.56
CA VAL A 295 -14.67 -8.81 8.32
C VAL A 295 -13.18 -8.90 8.61
N TYR A 296 -12.74 -8.25 9.68
CA TYR A 296 -11.32 -8.08 10.01
C TYR A 296 -11.06 -8.34 11.49
N LEU A 297 -10.12 -9.25 11.76
CA LEU A 297 -9.64 -9.56 13.10
C LEU A 297 -8.13 -9.35 13.18
N ASP A 298 -7.69 -8.45 14.05
CA ASP A 298 -6.28 -8.28 14.41
C ASP A 298 -6.06 -8.73 15.85
N ILE A 299 -5.24 -9.76 16.00
CA ILE A 299 -4.82 -10.40 17.24
C ILE A 299 -3.29 -10.59 17.23
N GLU A 300 -2.58 -9.79 16.43
CA GLU A 300 -1.12 -9.80 16.34
C GLU A 300 -0.48 -9.54 17.71
N ASN A 301 0.66 -10.18 18.01
CA ASN A 301 1.42 -9.95 19.23
C ASN A 301 0.55 -10.15 20.49
N ASN A 302 0.04 -11.36 20.64
CA ASN A 302 -0.70 -11.85 21.80
C ASN A 302 -0.04 -13.16 22.32
N LEU A 303 -0.74 -13.91 23.15
CA LEU A 303 -0.25 -15.14 23.77
C LEU A 303 -1.01 -16.39 23.27
N LEU A 304 -1.58 -16.33 22.06
CA LEU A 304 -2.40 -17.40 21.50
C LEU A 304 -1.53 -18.60 21.10
N LYS A 305 -1.98 -19.79 21.50
CA LYS A 305 -1.36 -21.08 21.11
C LYS A 305 -2.00 -21.72 19.88
N THR A 306 -3.23 -21.35 19.54
CA THR A 306 -3.95 -21.82 18.35
C THR A 306 -5.10 -20.86 18.04
N LEU A 307 -5.80 -21.09 16.92
CA LEU A 307 -7.02 -20.40 16.53
C LEU A 307 -8.16 -21.41 16.28
N PRO A 308 -9.41 -21.10 16.64
CA PRO A 308 -10.52 -22.03 16.50
C PRO A 308 -11.00 -22.12 15.04
N GLU A 309 -11.31 -23.33 14.58
CA GLU A 309 -11.83 -23.56 13.22
C GLU A 309 -13.12 -22.78 12.90
N SER A 310 -13.97 -22.55 13.92
CA SER A 310 -15.20 -21.76 13.76
C SER A 310 -14.95 -20.30 13.35
N LEU A 311 -13.73 -19.78 13.52
CA LEU A 311 -13.38 -18.45 13.01
C LEU A 311 -13.47 -18.40 11.48
N LEU A 312 -13.08 -19.47 10.79
CA LEU A 312 -13.18 -19.56 9.32
C LEU A 312 -14.60 -19.82 8.81
N GLN A 313 -15.56 -20.05 9.71
CA GLN A 313 -16.98 -20.24 9.37
C GLN A 313 -17.77 -18.92 9.34
N GLN A 314 -17.12 -17.78 9.66
CA GLN A 314 -17.79 -16.49 9.61
C GLN A 314 -17.92 -16.00 8.15
N PRO A 315 -19.13 -15.66 7.69
CA PRO A 315 -19.43 -15.53 6.26
C PRO A 315 -18.73 -14.35 5.57
N ASN A 316 -18.33 -13.34 6.34
CA ASN A 316 -17.75 -12.11 5.81
C ASN A 316 -16.25 -11.94 6.17
N LEU A 317 -15.63 -12.93 6.85
CA LEU A 317 -14.27 -12.79 7.33
C LEU A 317 -13.28 -12.88 6.16
N THR A 318 -12.54 -11.80 5.94
CA THR A 318 -11.56 -11.70 4.86
C THR A 318 -10.13 -11.58 5.36
N THR A 319 -9.91 -11.15 6.60
CA THR A 319 -8.55 -10.94 7.12
C THR A 319 -8.42 -11.29 8.61
N ILE A 320 -7.37 -12.05 8.92
CA ILE A 320 -6.94 -12.36 10.28
C ILE A 320 -5.44 -12.00 10.39
N LYS A 321 -5.07 -11.02 11.20
CA LYS A 321 -3.66 -10.80 11.58
C LYS A 321 -3.36 -11.54 12.87
N ALA A 322 -2.50 -12.55 12.81
CA ALA A 322 -2.21 -13.44 13.94
C ALA A 322 -0.71 -13.66 14.18
N SER A 323 0.15 -12.92 13.48
CA SER A 323 1.61 -12.95 13.67
C SER A 323 2.03 -12.65 15.11
N LEU A 324 3.26 -13.03 15.44
CA LEU A 324 3.89 -12.76 16.74
C LEU A 324 3.12 -13.36 17.92
N ASN A 325 2.43 -14.47 17.69
CA ASN A 325 1.82 -15.29 18.73
C ASN A 325 2.63 -16.59 18.90
N PRO A 326 2.67 -17.18 20.11
CA PRO A 326 3.27 -18.50 20.33
C PRO A 326 2.36 -19.63 19.80
N LEU A 327 1.84 -19.51 18.58
CA LEU A 327 0.98 -20.50 17.95
C LEU A 327 1.73 -21.82 17.83
N GLU A 328 1.22 -22.91 18.38
CA GLU A 328 1.84 -24.23 18.30
C GLU A 328 1.32 -24.99 17.08
N GLU A 329 0.02 -24.85 16.78
CA GLU A 329 -0.66 -25.49 15.65
C GLU A 329 -1.86 -24.65 15.16
N LEU A 330 -2.29 -24.90 13.93
CA LEU A 330 -3.54 -24.36 13.36
C LEU A 330 -4.39 -25.50 12.79
N PRO A 331 -5.73 -25.42 12.88
CA PRO A 331 -6.62 -26.33 12.16
C PRO A 331 -6.32 -26.39 10.66
N PHE A 332 -6.49 -27.56 10.04
CA PHE A 332 -6.13 -27.77 8.63
C PHE A 332 -6.83 -26.79 7.67
N ALA A 333 -8.04 -26.34 7.99
CA ALA A 333 -8.80 -25.39 7.18
C ALA A 333 -8.06 -24.04 6.94
N TYR A 334 -7.13 -23.66 7.83
CA TYR A 334 -6.32 -22.45 7.63
C TYR A 334 -5.36 -22.55 6.43
N ASN A 335 -5.03 -23.75 5.95
CA ASN A 335 -4.22 -23.95 4.75
C ASN A 335 -4.85 -23.42 3.46
N SER A 336 -6.15 -23.15 3.49
CA SER A 336 -6.93 -22.65 2.35
C SER A 336 -7.46 -21.23 2.56
N PHE A 337 -7.16 -20.59 3.71
CA PHE A 337 -7.62 -19.24 4.00
C PHE A 337 -6.56 -18.20 3.62
N ASN A 338 -6.78 -17.50 2.51
CA ASN A 338 -5.83 -16.52 1.97
C ASN A 338 -5.63 -15.29 2.87
N GLY A 339 -6.62 -14.96 3.71
CA GLY A 339 -6.60 -13.79 4.58
C GLY A 339 -5.77 -13.92 5.87
N LEU A 340 -5.01 -15.02 6.04
CA LEU A 340 -4.23 -15.25 7.25
C LEU A 340 -2.87 -14.52 7.19
N GLY A 341 -2.76 -13.41 7.93
CA GLY A 341 -1.53 -12.70 8.20
C GLY A 341 -0.69 -13.41 9.27
N LEU A 342 0.39 -14.05 8.82
CA LEU A 342 1.48 -14.62 9.61
C LEU A 342 2.80 -14.20 8.98
N ASN A 343 3.89 -14.15 9.77
CA ASN A 343 5.21 -13.98 9.20
C ASN A 343 5.67 -15.26 8.46
N MET A 344 6.71 -15.17 7.65
CA MET A 344 7.16 -16.30 6.81
C MET A 344 7.56 -17.53 7.64
N GLN A 345 8.27 -17.33 8.76
CA GLN A 345 8.71 -18.42 9.62
C GLN A 345 7.51 -19.14 10.27
N GLU A 346 6.49 -18.40 10.68
CA GLU A 346 5.23 -18.94 11.19
C GLU A 346 4.46 -19.70 10.11
N LYS A 347 4.35 -19.16 8.89
CA LYS A 347 3.70 -19.85 7.76
C LYS A 347 4.35 -21.20 7.48
N LYS A 348 5.69 -21.24 7.34
CA LYS A 348 6.44 -22.49 7.09
C LYS A 348 6.26 -23.52 8.20
N ARG A 349 6.09 -23.08 9.45
CA ARG A 349 5.93 -23.98 10.60
C ARG A 349 4.50 -24.48 10.80
N LEU A 350 3.50 -23.64 10.50
CA LEU A 350 2.10 -23.86 10.88
C LEU A 350 1.21 -24.31 9.72
N LEU A 351 1.61 -24.03 8.48
CA LEU A 351 0.80 -24.28 7.30
C LEU A 351 1.50 -25.26 6.36
N ASP A 352 0.71 -25.93 5.54
CA ASP A 352 1.15 -26.66 4.37
C ASP A 352 1.56 -25.69 3.26
N THR A 353 2.87 -25.44 3.20
CA THR A 353 3.53 -24.61 2.19
C THR A 353 4.01 -25.43 0.99
N ALA A 354 3.68 -26.72 0.90
CA ALA A 354 4.16 -27.54 -0.22
C ALA A 354 3.58 -27.05 -1.55
N TYR A 355 4.44 -26.92 -2.56
CA TYR A 355 4.00 -26.59 -3.91
C TYR A 355 3.28 -27.79 -4.55
N PRO A 356 2.00 -27.65 -4.97
CA PRO A 356 1.22 -28.77 -5.49
C PRO A 356 1.63 -29.19 -6.92
N GLY A 357 2.53 -28.48 -7.59
CA GLY A 357 2.79 -28.65 -9.03
C GLY A 357 1.70 -28.00 -9.89
N ALA A 358 2.06 -27.56 -11.10
CA ALA A 358 1.08 -27.08 -12.08
C ALA A 358 0.00 -28.13 -12.39
N ASP A 359 0.41 -29.40 -12.46
CA ASP A 359 -0.45 -30.57 -12.72
C ASP A 359 -1.18 -31.11 -11.47
N GLY A 360 -0.96 -30.51 -10.29
CA GLY A 360 -1.53 -30.97 -9.02
C GLY A 360 -0.96 -32.29 -8.50
N LYS A 361 0.14 -32.81 -9.07
CA LYS A 361 0.75 -34.10 -8.68
C LYS A 361 1.98 -33.95 -7.79
N GLY A 362 2.22 -32.75 -7.27
CA GLY A 362 3.36 -32.38 -6.45
C GLY A 362 4.60 -32.02 -7.27
N ALA A 363 5.59 -31.45 -6.58
CA ALA A 363 6.88 -31.10 -7.16
C ALA A 363 7.74 -32.33 -7.49
N VAL A 364 8.53 -32.26 -8.57
CA VAL A 364 9.58 -33.25 -8.92
C VAL A 364 10.96 -32.73 -8.53
N LYS A 365 12.01 -33.54 -8.63
CA LYS A 365 13.39 -33.05 -8.43
C LYS A 365 13.91 -32.35 -9.69
N TRP A 366 14.73 -31.33 -9.49
CA TRP A 366 15.48 -30.62 -10.54
C TRP A 366 16.95 -30.45 -10.09
N ASP A 367 17.81 -30.01 -11.00
CA ASP A 367 19.22 -29.72 -10.74
C ASP A 367 19.40 -28.22 -10.49
N GLU A 368 19.77 -27.85 -9.26
CA GLU A 368 19.99 -26.45 -8.87
C GLU A 368 21.20 -25.82 -9.55
N SER A 369 22.21 -26.64 -9.92
CA SER A 369 23.46 -26.12 -10.48
C SER A 369 23.28 -25.46 -11.84
N MET A 370 22.14 -25.71 -12.51
CA MET A 370 21.80 -25.10 -13.80
C MET A 370 21.49 -23.60 -13.70
N TYR A 371 21.06 -23.12 -12.51
CA TYR A 371 20.57 -21.76 -12.32
C TYR A 371 21.63 -20.79 -11.78
N LEU A 372 22.67 -21.31 -11.13
CA LEU A 372 23.71 -20.52 -10.48
C LEU A 372 25.00 -20.51 -11.30
N ALA A 373 25.71 -19.39 -11.27
CA ALA A 373 26.99 -19.25 -11.96
C ALA A 373 28.18 -19.73 -11.11
N GLU A 374 28.01 -20.00 -9.80
CA GLU A 374 29.10 -20.22 -8.85
C GLU A 374 30.16 -21.27 -9.27
N ASN A 375 29.76 -22.26 -10.07
CA ASN A 375 30.63 -23.35 -10.54
C ASN A 375 31.18 -23.12 -11.96
N ASP A 376 30.85 -22.01 -12.62
CA ASP A 376 31.31 -21.62 -13.95
C ASP A 376 32.36 -20.51 -13.85
N GLN A 377 33.64 -20.91 -13.89
CA GLN A 377 34.76 -19.99 -13.71
C GLN A 377 34.81 -18.88 -14.77
N LEU A 378 34.27 -19.11 -15.98
CA LEU A 378 34.25 -18.08 -17.02
C LEU A 378 33.27 -16.96 -16.67
N LEU A 379 32.14 -17.30 -16.05
CA LEU A 379 31.14 -16.33 -15.59
C LEU A 379 31.55 -15.65 -14.28
N ILE A 380 32.23 -16.37 -13.39
CA ILE A 380 32.58 -15.86 -12.07
C ILE A 380 33.85 -14.99 -12.07
N SER A 381 34.84 -15.25 -12.94
CA SER A 381 36.08 -14.46 -12.95
C SER A 381 35.90 -12.94 -13.10
N PRO A 382 34.99 -12.42 -13.95
CA PRO A 382 34.67 -11.00 -13.97
C PRO A 382 34.08 -10.48 -12.65
N VAL A 383 33.22 -11.27 -12.00
CA VAL A 383 32.61 -10.94 -10.69
C VAL A 383 33.66 -10.93 -9.58
N GLU A 384 34.58 -11.90 -9.55
CA GLU A 384 35.70 -11.92 -8.60
C GLU A 384 36.56 -10.66 -8.70
N LYS A 385 36.79 -10.18 -9.93
CA LYS A 385 37.53 -8.94 -10.15
C LYS A 385 36.80 -7.72 -9.59
N ILE A 386 35.47 -7.67 -9.69
CA ILE A 386 34.63 -6.62 -9.09
C ILE A 386 34.77 -6.68 -7.56
N ILE A 387 34.64 -7.87 -6.97
CA ILE A 387 34.79 -8.09 -5.52
C ILE A 387 36.16 -7.61 -5.04
N ASP A 388 37.23 -8.01 -5.71
CA ASP A 388 38.61 -7.65 -5.33
C ASP A 388 38.88 -6.14 -5.51
N THR A 389 38.33 -5.52 -6.56
CA THR A 389 38.53 -4.08 -6.85
C THR A 389 37.82 -3.20 -5.82
N ASN A 390 36.67 -3.66 -5.30
CA ASN A 390 35.85 -2.91 -4.36
C ASN A 390 36.05 -3.35 -2.90
N GLU A 391 37.14 -4.08 -2.60
CA GLU A 391 37.52 -4.50 -1.24
C GLU A 391 36.46 -5.38 -0.53
N LEU A 392 35.69 -6.16 -1.29
CA LEU A 392 34.62 -7.04 -0.78
C LEU A 392 35.09 -8.49 -0.53
N SER A 393 36.40 -8.75 -0.54
CA SER A 393 36.94 -10.12 -0.49
C SER A 393 36.57 -10.91 0.77
N GLU A 394 36.20 -10.25 1.87
CA GLU A 394 35.68 -10.90 3.09
C GLU A 394 34.36 -11.65 2.84
N TYR A 395 33.52 -11.14 1.94
CA TYR A 395 32.19 -11.70 1.61
C TYR A 395 32.17 -12.42 0.27
N LYS A 396 33.35 -12.84 -0.22
CA LYS A 396 33.50 -13.37 -1.58
C LYS A 396 32.65 -14.62 -1.80
N GLU A 397 32.64 -15.56 -0.86
CA GLU A 397 31.89 -16.81 -1.01
C GLU A 397 30.38 -16.57 -1.00
N GLU A 398 29.92 -15.69 -0.12
CA GLU A 398 28.55 -15.24 -0.01
C GLU A 398 28.07 -14.61 -1.33
N LEU A 399 28.79 -13.59 -1.81
CA LEU A 399 28.41 -12.81 -2.99
C LEU A 399 28.42 -13.66 -4.27
N ILE A 400 29.41 -14.55 -4.43
CA ILE A 400 29.46 -15.47 -5.59
C ILE A 400 28.29 -16.46 -5.56
N SER A 401 27.90 -16.95 -4.37
CA SER A 401 26.80 -17.92 -4.25
C SER A 401 25.44 -17.36 -4.69
N LEU A 402 25.30 -16.03 -4.71
CA LEU A 402 24.08 -15.34 -5.14
C LEU A 402 23.99 -15.15 -6.66
N ILE A 403 25.08 -15.33 -7.43
CA ILE A 403 25.10 -15.01 -8.85
C ILE A 403 24.34 -16.05 -9.67
N LYS A 404 23.32 -15.60 -10.42
CA LYS A 404 22.58 -16.42 -11.38
C LYS A 404 23.34 -16.54 -12.71
N ARG A 405 23.22 -17.71 -13.33
CA ARG A 405 23.58 -17.96 -14.74
C ARG A 405 22.43 -17.53 -15.64
N SER A 406 22.57 -16.41 -16.35
CA SER A 406 21.46 -15.79 -17.07
C SER A 406 21.67 -15.83 -18.58
N VAL A 407 20.58 -15.84 -19.34
CA VAL A 407 20.60 -15.56 -20.78
C VAL A 407 20.08 -14.15 -20.99
N GLY A 408 20.91 -13.27 -21.52
CA GLY A 408 20.55 -11.90 -21.87
C GLY A 408 20.14 -11.78 -23.33
N PHE A 409 19.30 -10.80 -23.62
CA PHE A 409 18.83 -10.47 -24.96
C PHE A 409 19.04 -8.98 -25.22
N ASN A 410 19.63 -8.65 -26.37
CA ASN A 410 19.79 -7.28 -26.85
C ASN A 410 18.96 -7.09 -28.12
N LEU A 411 18.13 -6.06 -28.14
CA LEU A 411 17.32 -5.73 -29.32
C LEU A 411 18.24 -5.28 -30.46
N THR A 412 17.97 -5.77 -31.67
CA THR A 412 18.81 -5.52 -32.84
C THR A 412 18.09 -4.66 -33.87
N THR A 413 17.38 -5.30 -34.79
CA THR A 413 16.64 -4.63 -35.86
C THR A 413 15.16 -4.92 -35.75
N GLU A 414 14.36 -4.09 -36.41
CA GLU A 414 12.94 -4.36 -36.59
C GLU A 414 12.72 -5.71 -37.29
N GLU A 415 11.64 -6.40 -36.93
CA GLU A 415 11.24 -7.67 -37.54
C GLU A 415 10.64 -7.45 -38.93
N ASP A 416 11.06 -8.30 -39.88
CA ASP A 416 10.55 -8.32 -41.25
C ASP A 416 9.76 -9.59 -41.58
N TYR A 417 9.65 -10.51 -40.62
CA TYR A 417 8.96 -11.80 -40.70
C TYR A 417 9.47 -12.73 -41.81
N ALA A 418 10.69 -12.49 -42.31
CA ALA A 418 11.30 -13.29 -43.37
C ALA A 418 11.89 -14.63 -42.87
N ALA A 419 12.33 -14.65 -41.62
CA ALA A 419 12.82 -15.85 -40.93
C ALA A 419 11.81 -16.30 -39.87
N LEU A 420 11.73 -17.61 -39.62
CA LEU A 420 10.89 -18.19 -38.59
C LEU A 420 11.74 -18.55 -37.38
N GLY A 421 11.17 -18.39 -36.18
CA GLY A 421 11.79 -18.92 -34.97
C GLY A 421 13.02 -18.15 -34.53
N ASN A 422 13.22 -16.90 -34.96
CA ASN A 422 14.21 -16.03 -34.32
C ASN A 422 13.74 -15.60 -32.93
N HIS A 423 14.67 -15.15 -32.09
CA HIS A 423 14.32 -14.41 -30.89
C HIS A 423 13.66 -13.08 -31.27
N ARG A 424 12.52 -12.79 -30.65
CA ARG A 424 11.74 -11.58 -30.92
C ARG A 424 11.02 -11.10 -29.68
N PHE A 425 10.97 -9.79 -29.51
CA PHE A 425 10.16 -9.10 -28.51
C PHE A 425 9.19 -8.15 -29.22
N GLY A 426 7.90 -8.23 -28.87
CA GLY A 426 6.82 -7.53 -29.56
C GLY A 426 6.43 -8.14 -30.92
N GLY A 427 5.41 -7.58 -31.56
CA GLY A 427 4.88 -8.04 -32.84
C GLY A 427 3.90 -9.21 -32.74
N LYS A 428 4.04 -10.17 -33.66
CA LYS A 428 3.15 -11.33 -33.82
C LYS A 428 3.96 -12.61 -33.66
N PRO A 429 3.47 -13.67 -33.00
CA PRO A 429 4.25 -14.89 -32.78
C PRO A 429 4.25 -15.83 -34.00
N ASP A 430 5.34 -16.57 -34.22
CA ASP A 430 5.41 -17.61 -35.26
C ASP A 430 4.72 -18.93 -34.86
N LEU A 431 3.55 -18.86 -34.21
CA LEU A 431 2.83 -20.06 -33.77
C LEU A 431 2.56 -21.02 -34.96
N PRO A 432 2.56 -22.35 -34.76
CA PRO A 432 2.04 -23.29 -35.76
C PRO A 432 0.58 -22.99 -36.15
N GLU A 433 0.18 -23.30 -37.39
CA GLU A 433 -1.21 -23.12 -37.83
C GLU A 433 -2.23 -23.94 -37.02
N SER A 434 -1.78 -25.04 -36.41
CA SER A 434 -2.61 -25.90 -35.54
C SER A 434 -2.88 -25.30 -34.16
N ILE A 435 -2.14 -24.26 -33.76
CA ILE A 435 -2.29 -23.60 -32.46
C ILE A 435 -2.99 -22.26 -32.66
N PRO A 436 -4.22 -22.09 -32.14
CA PRO A 436 -4.92 -20.81 -32.24
C PRO A 436 -4.22 -19.76 -31.38
N TYR A 437 -4.40 -18.49 -31.76
CA TYR A 437 -3.93 -17.38 -30.94
C TYR A 437 -4.64 -17.39 -29.57
N PRO A 438 -3.94 -17.19 -28.45
CA PRO A 438 -4.54 -17.24 -27.13
C PRO A 438 -5.52 -16.08 -26.87
N THR A 439 -6.72 -16.42 -26.38
CA THR A 439 -7.78 -15.46 -26.02
C THR A 439 -8.27 -15.65 -24.58
N PHE A 440 -8.91 -14.61 -24.02
CA PHE A 440 -9.64 -14.64 -22.75
C PHE A 440 -10.94 -13.84 -22.81
N PHE A 441 -11.91 -14.18 -21.98
CA PHE A 441 -13.17 -13.45 -21.86
C PHE A 441 -13.10 -12.42 -20.72
N SER A 442 -13.55 -11.18 -20.97
CA SER A 442 -13.72 -10.15 -19.94
C SER A 442 -15.18 -10.05 -19.54
N ASP A 443 -15.51 -10.37 -18.29
CA ASP A 443 -16.87 -10.20 -17.76
C ASP A 443 -17.30 -8.73 -17.74
N TYR A 444 -16.36 -7.81 -17.52
CA TYR A 444 -16.61 -6.37 -17.47
C TYR A 444 -17.03 -5.81 -18.84
N ARG A 445 -16.34 -6.20 -19.92
CA ARG A 445 -16.67 -5.78 -21.29
C ARG A 445 -17.66 -6.73 -21.99
N ASN A 446 -17.90 -7.91 -21.41
CA ASN A 446 -18.71 -9.00 -21.97
C ASN A 446 -18.29 -9.38 -23.40
N GLN A 447 -16.97 -9.53 -23.62
CA GLN A 447 -16.35 -9.79 -24.91
C GLN A 447 -15.06 -10.61 -24.74
N GLU A 448 -14.68 -11.34 -25.80
CA GLU A 448 -13.41 -12.06 -25.92
C GLU A 448 -12.30 -11.15 -26.47
N PHE A 449 -11.12 -11.21 -25.85
CA PHE A 449 -9.92 -10.44 -26.21
C PHE A 449 -8.73 -11.37 -26.44
N ASN A 450 -7.82 -10.94 -27.28
CA ASN A 450 -6.50 -11.52 -27.46
C ASN A 450 -5.62 -11.23 -26.23
N TYR A 451 -4.81 -12.21 -25.81
CA TYR A 451 -3.68 -11.91 -24.94
C TYR A 451 -2.68 -11.03 -25.69
N GLU A 452 -1.97 -10.16 -24.98
CA GLU A 452 -0.88 -9.36 -25.52
C GLU A 452 0.38 -10.22 -25.68
N PHE A 453 0.98 -10.25 -26.88
CA PHE A 453 2.22 -10.99 -27.16
C PHE A 453 3.44 -10.20 -26.73
N ILE A 454 4.31 -10.83 -25.94
CA ILE A 454 5.51 -10.20 -25.38
C ILE A 454 6.77 -10.67 -26.08
N ALA A 455 6.99 -11.98 -26.18
CA ALA A 455 8.23 -12.51 -26.70
C ALA A 455 8.11 -13.92 -27.28
N GLN A 456 8.99 -14.23 -28.23
CA GLN A 456 9.28 -15.57 -28.73
C GLN A 456 10.76 -15.86 -28.51
N ILE A 457 11.07 -16.97 -27.85
CA ILE A 457 12.43 -17.38 -27.52
C ILE A 457 12.69 -18.76 -28.12
N ASN A 458 13.65 -18.85 -29.04
CA ASN A 458 14.08 -20.11 -29.62
C ASN A 458 15.03 -20.85 -28.68
N CYS A 459 14.54 -21.90 -28.04
CA CYS A 459 15.31 -22.66 -27.07
C CYS A 459 16.44 -23.48 -27.72
N GLU A 460 16.32 -23.81 -29.01
CA GLU A 460 17.36 -24.53 -29.76
C GLU A 460 18.60 -23.64 -29.99
N GLU A 461 18.42 -22.35 -30.27
CA GLU A 461 19.53 -21.40 -30.50
C GLU A 461 20.31 -21.08 -29.21
N ILE A 462 19.65 -21.05 -28.06
CA ILE A 462 20.28 -20.81 -26.76
C ILE A 462 20.68 -22.09 -26.03
N ALA A 463 20.55 -23.26 -26.67
CA ALA A 463 20.81 -24.53 -26.03
C ALA A 463 22.29 -24.64 -25.56
N GLU A 464 23.26 -24.09 -26.29
CA GLU A 464 24.68 -24.21 -25.88
C GLU A 464 25.06 -23.37 -24.66
N ILE A 465 24.25 -22.38 -24.29
CA ILE A 465 24.58 -21.42 -23.23
C ILE A 465 23.78 -21.62 -21.94
N GLN A 466 22.74 -22.45 -21.93
CA GLN A 466 21.97 -22.77 -20.73
C GLN A 466 21.46 -24.22 -20.72
N ASP A 467 21.11 -24.73 -19.54
CA ASP A 467 20.62 -26.11 -19.36
C ASP A 467 19.23 -26.22 -18.69
N TYR A 468 18.63 -25.11 -18.25
CA TYR A 468 17.37 -25.11 -17.51
C TYR A 468 16.11 -25.05 -18.40
N LEU A 469 16.23 -24.63 -19.67
CA LEU A 469 15.12 -24.62 -20.65
C LEU A 469 15.11 -25.90 -21.49
N PRO A 470 14.02 -26.18 -22.22
CA PRO A 470 14.03 -27.20 -23.25
C PRO A 470 15.21 -27.03 -24.22
N ARG A 471 15.77 -28.15 -24.70
CA ARG A 471 16.92 -28.13 -25.63
C ARG A 471 16.52 -27.88 -27.09
N THR A 472 15.22 -27.89 -27.38
CA THR A 472 14.63 -27.78 -28.72
C THR A 472 13.36 -26.95 -28.65
N GLY A 473 12.94 -26.42 -29.80
CA GLY A 473 11.65 -25.72 -29.92
C GLY A 473 11.71 -24.27 -29.50
N SER A 474 10.54 -23.66 -29.33
CA SER A 474 10.38 -22.24 -28.99
C SER A 474 9.33 -22.01 -27.91
N LEU A 475 9.59 -21.03 -27.05
CA LEU A 475 8.65 -20.52 -26.06
C LEU A 475 8.02 -19.21 -26.54
N PHE A 476 6.72 -19.04 -26.28
CA PHE A 476 5.95 -17.87 -26.64
C PHE A 476 5.26 -17.32 -25.39
N PHE A 477 5.49 -16.04 -25.10
CA PHE A 477 5.08 -15.39 -23.87
C PHE A 477 3.95 -14.41 -24.15
N PHE A 478 2.88 -14.53 -23.38
CA PHE A 478 1.68 -13.72 -23.49
C PHE A 478 1.17 -13.33 -22.10
N PHE A 479 0.53 -12.18 -21.98
CA PHE A 479 -0.22 -11.82 -20.77
C PHE A 479 -1.53 -11.10 -21.14
N LYS A 480 -2.52 -11.05 -20.23
CA LYS A 480 -3.85 -10.53 -20.55
C LYS A 480 -3.82 -9.04 -20.90
N SER A 481 -3.43 -8.22 -19.93
CA SER A 481 -3.25 -6.79 -20.04
C SER A 481 -2.78 -6.21 -18.70
N PHE A 482 -2.22 -5.01 -18.73
CA PHE A 482 -1.76 -4.28 -17.55
C PHE A 482 -2.86 -4.10 -16.48
N GLN A 483 -4.13 -3.92 -16.88
CA GLN A 483 -5.25 -3.71 -15.96
C GLN A 483 -5.56 -4.89 -15.02
N PHE A 484 -4.99 -6.08 -15.29
CA PHE A 484 -5.23 -7.26 -14.47
C PHE A 484 -4.23 -7.40 -13.31
N PHE A 485 -3.17 -6.59 -13.27
CA PHE A 485 -2.29 -6.54 -12.11
C PHE A 485 -3.06 -6.08 -10.87
N GLY A 486 -2.87 -6.78 -9.75
CA GLY A 486 -3.60 -6.52 -8.50
C GLY A 486 -5.05 -7.04 -8.47
N SER A 487 -5.53 -7.69 -9.54
CA SER A 487 -6.84 -8.35 -9.53
C SER A 487 -6.81 -9.69 -8.77
N GLU A 488 -7.99 -10.21 -8.41
CA GLU A 488 -8.11 -11.56 -7.83
C GLU A 488 -7.75 -12.67 -8.84
N ASP A 489 -7.76 -12.35 -10.14
CA ASP A 489 -7.33 -13.27 -11.18
C ASP A 489 -5.81 -13.35 -11.20
N GLN A 490 -5.28 -14.43 -10.65
CA GLN A 490 -3.84 -14.69 -10.60
C GLN A 490 -3.33 -15.35 -11.90
N ASN A 491 -4.20 -15.75 -12.82
CA ASN A 491 -3.83 -16.46 -14.05
C ASN A 491 -3.86 -15.54 -15.28
N ILE A 492 -3.04 -14.49 -15.21
CA ILE A 492 -2.97 -13.44 -16.23
C ILE A 492 -1.89 -13.72 -17.28
N GLY A 493 -0.96 -14.63 -16.99
CA GLY A 493 0.10 -15.06 -17.91
C GLY A 493 -0.26 -16.31 -18.70
N LYS A 494 0.32 -16.43 -19.89
CA LYS A 494 0.22 -17.64 -20.71
C LYS A 494 1.52 -17.87 -21.46
N ILE A 495 2.05 -19.09 -21.35
CA ILE A 495 3.20 -19.52 -22.12
C ILE A 495 2.80 -20.71 -22.98
N ILE A 496 3.19 -20.66 -24.26
CA ILE A 496 3.05 -21.78 -25.19
C ILE A 496 4.45 -22.29 -25.50
N TYR A 497 4.67 -23.59 -25.32
CA TYR A 497 5.89 -24.27 -25.76
C TYR A 497 5.59 -25.08 -27.03
N VAL A 498 6.37 -24.85 -28.08
CA VAL A 498 6.30 -25.61 -29.33
C VAL A 498 7.60 -26.38 -29.50
N GLU A 499 7.54 -27.70 -29.39
CA GLU A 499 8.74 -28.55 -29.37
C GLU A 499 9.49 -28.63 -30.71
N ASP A 500 8.78 -28.55 -31.84
CA ASP A 500 9.37 -28.66 -33.19
C ASP A 500 9.27 -27.33 -33.95
N ASN A 501 10.42 -26.66 -34.09
CA ASN A 501 10.55 -25.39 -34.84
C ASN A 501 10.21 -25.52 -36.33
N LYS A 502 10.16 -26.74 -36.90
CA LYS A 502 9.73 -26.96 -38.30
C LYS A 502 8.23 -26.76 -38.51
N SER A 503 7.45 -26.78 -37.43
CA SER A 503 6.00 -26.58 -37.47
C SER A 503 5.58 -25.11 -37.40
N LEU A 504 6.53 -24.20 -37.15
CA LEU A 504 6.26 -22.78 -37.04
C LEU A 504 5.72 -22.22 -38.35
N ALA A 505 4.81 -21.26 -38.22
CA ALA A 505 4.28 -20.50 -39.34
C ALA A 505 4.42 -19.02 -39.02
N SER A 506 4.74 -18.20 -40.03
CA SER A 506 5.03 -16.77 -39.82
C SER A 506 3.88 -16.06 -39.10
N GLY A 507 4.22 -15.24 -38.12
CA GLY A 507 3.27 -14.39 -37.40
C GLY A 507 2.59 -13.34 -38.28
N ASP A 508 3.18 -12.98 -39.43
CA ASP A 508 2.62 -11.99 -40.36
C ASP A 508 1.22 -12.38 -40.91
N ARG A 509 0.86 -13.67 -40.78
CA ARG A 509 -0.49 -14.15 -41.10
C ARG A 509 -1.59 -13.55 -40.22
N PHE A 510 -1.26 -13.06 -39.02
CA PHE A 510 -2.25 -12.49 -38.11
C PHE A 510 -2.57 -11.05 -38.50
N ASN A 511 -3.87 -10.74 -38.58
CA ASN A 511 -4.37 -9.41 -38.95
C ASN A 511 -5.19 -8.85 -37.79
N PHE A 512 -4.49 -8.39 -36.75
CA PHE A 512 -5.09 -7.84 -35.54
C PHE A 512 -5.59 -6.41 -35.75
N LYS A 513 -6.54 -6.03 -34.91
CA LYS A 513 -7.02 -4.67 -34.75
C LYS A 513 -6.91 -4.26 -33.29
N GLU A 514 -6.89 -2.95 -33.03
CA GLU A 514 -6.89 -2.39 -31.68
C GLU A 514 -8.03 -2.97 -30.81
N GLU A 515 -9.23 -3.13 -31.38
CA GLU A 515 -10.42 -3.68 -30.72
C GLU A 515 -10.30 -5.17 -30.32
N ASP A 516 -9.29 -5.88 -30.81
CA ASP A 516 -9.03 -7.27 -30.43
C ASP A 516 -8.29 -7.38 -29.08
N PHE A 517 -7.69 -6.29 -28.60
CA PHE A 517 -6.95 -6.23 -27.33
C PHE A 517 -7.71 -5.40 -26.28
N TYR A 518 -7.41 -5.64 -25.01
CA TYR A 518 -8.14 -4.99 -23.92
C TYR A 518 -7.74 -3.51 -23.73
N GLU A 519 -6.45 -3.19 -23.82
CA GLU A 519 -5.91 -1.83 -23.56
C GLU A 519 -4.82 -1.35 -24.53
N LEU A 520 -4.36 -2.15 -25.49
CA LEU A 520 -3.29 -1.73 -26.41
C LEU A 520 -3.77 -0.62 -27.36
N MET A 521 -3.76 0.63 -26.87
CA MET A 521 -3.96 1.83 -27.65
C MET A 521 -2.83 1.90 -28.68
N ASP A 522 -3.15 1.90 -29.97
CA ASP A 522 -2.23 1.79 -31.12
C ASP A 522 -1.85 0.36 -31.59
N GLY A 523 -2.40 -0.70 -30.98
CA GLY A 523 -2.21 -2.09 -31.44
C GLY A 523 -0.99 -2.81 -30.87
N GLU A 524 -0.47 -3.82 -31.58
CA GLU A 524 0.64 -4.66 -31.12
C GLU A 524 1.94 -3.89 -30.82
N TYR A 525 2.75 -4.40 -29.87
CA TYR A 525 4.07 -3.84 -29.61
C TYR A 525 4.96 -3.91 -30.86
N GLN A 526 5.89 -2.96 -31.03
CA GLN A 526 6.82 -2.96 -32.13
C GLN A 526 7.66 -4.23 -32.12
N ALA A 527 7.71 -4.89 -33.26
CA ALA A 527 8.39 -6.16 -33.44
C ALA A 527 9.90 -5.94 -33.58
N ASN A 528 10.69 -6.41 -32.61
CA ASN A 528 12.15 -6.28 -32.62
C ASN A 528 12.81 -7.66 -32.51
N LYS A 529 13.75 -7.95 -33.43
CA LYS A 529 14.65 -9.10 -33.31
C LYS A 529 15.59 -8.89 -32.11
N ALA A 530 16.09 -9.99 -31.56
CA ALA A 530 17.06 -9.94 -30.48
C ALA A 530 18.20 -10.95 -30.68
N ASP A 531 19.39 -10.58 -30.23
CA ASP A 531 20.53 -11.50 -30.12
C ASP A 531 20.64 -11.98 -28.67
N ALA A 532 20.81 -13.28 -28.49
CA ALA A 532 20.99 -13.91 -27.18
C ALA A 532 22.47 -14.01 -26.80
N LEU A 533 22.78 -13.83 -25.52
CA LEU A 533 24.12 -14.04 -24.98
C LEU A 533 24.09 -14.65 -23.57
N LEU A 534 25.15 -15.34 -23.21
CA LEU A 534 25.37 -15.81 -21.84
C LEU A 534 25.86 -14.65 -20.98
N THR A 535 25.24 -14.46 -19.82
CA THR A 535 25.59 -13.41 -18.85
C THR A 535 25.36 -13.88 -17.41
N VAL A 536 25.55 -12.99 -16.46
CA VAL A 536 25.28 -13.18 -15.04
C VAL A 536 24.26 -12.15 -14.54
N SER A 537 23.62 -12.45 -13.40
CA SER A 537 22.75 -11.51 -12.70
C SER A 537 22.99 -11.60 -11.19
N ALA A 538 23.13 -10.44 -10.55
CA ALA A 538 23.18 -10.29 -9.10
C ALA A 538 21.80 -9.84 -8.56
N PRO A 539 21.42 -10.24 -7.34
CA PRO A 539 20.17 -9.78 -6.75
C PRO A 539 20.22 -8.28 -6.45
N SER A 540 19.05 -7.65 -6.41
CA SER A 540 18.96 -6.32 -5.85
C SER A 540 18.97 -6.37 -4.33
N PHE A 541 19.84 -5.58 -3.72
CA PHE A 541 19.95 -5.51 -2.26
C PHE A 541 19.07 -4.43 -1.63
N TYR A 542 18.39 -3.61 -2.44
CA TYR A 542 17.54 -2.51 -1.98
C TYR A 542 16.41 -2.96 -1.03
N ALA A 543 15.75 -4.08 -1.37
CA ALA A 543 14.67 -4.68 -0.58
C ALA A 543 15.11 -5.95 0.16
N SER A 544 16.37 -6.02 0.60
CA SER A 544 16.94 -7.19 1.30
C SER A 544 16.18 -7.56 2.58
N TYR A 545 15.56 -6.56 3.24
CA TYR A 545 14.78 -6.68 4.48
C TYR A 545 13.44 -7.43 4.33
N VAL A 546 12.92 -7.56 3.10
CA VAL A 546 11.75 -8.40 2.78
C VAL A 546 12.16 -9.68 2.07
N ASN A 547 13.25 -9.62 1.28
CA ASN A 547 13.73 -10.71 0.43
C ASN A 547 14.81 -11.57 1.09
N ASN A 548 14.75 -11.74 2.42
CA ASN A 548 15.80 -12.40 3.22
C ASN A 548 15.97 -13.90 2.87
N TYR A 549 15.03 -14.46 2.10
CA TYR A 549 15.12 -15.82 1.57
C TYR A 549 16.30 -15.99 0.60
N LEU A 550 16.79 -14.89 0.00
CA LEU A 550 17.98 -14.90 -0.85
C LEU A 550 19.25 -15.27 -0.06
N PHE A 551 19.27 -14.97 1.24
CA PHE A 551 20.43 -15.18 2.13
C PHE A 551 20.30 -16.50 2.91
N GLU A 552 20.24 -17.61 2.18
CA GLU A 552 20.30 -18.96 2.74
C GLU A 552 21.61 -19.66 2.35
N GLY A 553 21.98 -20.71 3.07
CA GLY A 553 23.19 -21.49 2.79
C GLY A 553 24.46 -20.65 2.95
N LYS A 554 25.27 -20.55 1.89
CA LYS A 554 26.55 -19.80 1.94
C LYS A 554 26.35 -18.31 2.19
N ALA A 555 25.24 -17.73 1.74
CA ALA A 555 24.94 -16.31 1.93
C ALA A 555 24.24 -16.00 3.27
N GLU A 556 24.06 -16.97 4.15
CA GLU A 556 23.34 -16.79 5.43
C GLU A 556 23.96 -15.71 6.33
N SER A 557 25.28 -15.49 6.24
CA SER A 557 25.97 -14.42 6.98
C SER A 557 25.54 -13.02 6.56
N LEU A 558 25.01 -12.82 5.35
CA LEU A 558 24.50 -11.52 4.86
C LEU A 558 23.09 -11.21 5.39
N LYS A 559 22.41 -12.19 5.98
CA LYS A 559 21.05 -12.03 6.49
C LYS A 559 21.03 -11.05 7.67
N ASP A 560 20.02 -10.19 7.68
CA ASP A 560 19.79 -9.16 8.70
C ASP A 560 20.95 -8.15 8.85
N GLN A 561 21.83 -8.03 7.83
CA GLN A 561 22.83 -6.97 7.72
C GLN A 561 22.32 -5.83 6.82
N ASP A 562 21.19 -5.23 7.20
CA ASP A 562 20.46 -4.27 6.34
C ASP A 562 21.34 -3.09 5.90
N ASP A 563 22.09 -2.48 6.83
CA ASP A 563 23.00 -1.36 6.51
C ASP A 563 24.07 -1.76 5.48
N PHE A 564 24.69 -2.94 5.66
CA PHE A 564 25.73 -3.42 4.75
C PHE A 564 25.17 -3.81 3.39
N THR A 565 24.07 -4.56 3.36
CA THR A 565 23.46 -5.00 2.10
C THR A 565 22.97 -3.82 1.28
N TYR A 566 22.40 -2.80 1.91
CA TYR A 566 22.02 -1.56 1.22
C TYR A 566 23.21 -0.87 0.54
N ASP A 567 24.37 -0.86 1.19
CA ASP A 567 25.60 -0.25 0.67
C ASP A 567 26.26 -1.07 -0.47
N LEU A 568 25.78 -2.29 -0.78
CA LEU A 568 26.33 -3.13 -1.87
C LEU A 568 25.94 -2.69 -3.28
N TYR A 569 25.01 -1.75 -3.42
CA TYR A 569 24.50 -1.32 -4.72
C TYR A 569 25.62 -0.82 -5.66
N GLU A 570 26.36 0.21 -5.25
CA GLU A 570 27.46 0.79 -6.05
C GLU A 570 28.70 -0.12 -6.17
N PRO A 571 29.21 -0.78 -5.10
CA PRO A 571 30.45 -1.56 -5.20
C PRO A 571 30.27 -2.96 -5.81
N PHE A 572 29.04 -3.49 -5.88
CA PHE A 572 28.82 -4.86 -6.33
C PHE A 572 27.65 -5.01 -7.32
N GLU A 573 26.42 -4.69 -6.91
CA GLU A 573 25.21 -4.96 -7.70
C GLU A 573 25.29 -4.35 -9.10
N LYS A 574 25.48 -3.02 -9.17
CA LYS A 574 25.53 -2.27 -10.41
C LYS A 574 26.71 -2.67 -11.30
N PRO A 575 27.96 -2.77 -10.81
CA PRO A 575 29.07 -3.25 -11.63
C PRO A 575 28.86 -4.66 -12.22
N VAL A 576 28.19 -5.57 -11.50
CA VAL A 576 27.87 -6.90 -12.02
C VAL A 576 26.81 -6.83 -13.12
N GLN A 577 25.77 -6.01 -12.94
CA GLN A 577 24.74 -5.77 -13.96
C GLN A 577 25.31 -5.13 -15.24
N GLU A 578 26.30 -4.24 -15.09
CA GLU A 578 26.96 -3.53 -16.19
C GLU A 578 27.96 -4.39 -16.99
N LEU A 579 28.30 -5.62 -16.55
CA LEU A 579 29.27 -6.49 -17.25
C LEU A 579 28.92 -6.73 -18.72
N HIS A 580 27.62 -6.91 -19.00
CA HIS A 580 27.14 -7.16 -20.35
C HIS A 580 25.99 -6.24 -20.78
N GLY A 581 25.28 -5.58 -19.85
CA GLY A 581 24.22 -4.60 -20.13
C GLY A 581 23.17 -5.12 -21.11
N VAL A 582 22.14 -5.81 -20.61
CA VAL A 582 21.15 -6.51 -21.45
C VAL A 582 19.79 -5.81 -21.42
N ASP A 583 19.05 -5.86 -22.52
CA ASP A 583 17.72 -5.24 -22.60
C ASP A 583 16.66 -6.09 -21.89
N HIS A 584 16.73 -7.41 -22.05
CA HIS A 584 15.84 -8.40 -21.46
C HIS A 584 16.65 -9.61 -21.00
N ALA A 585 16.12 -10.43 -20.09
CA ALA A 585 16.87 -11.57 -19.55
C ALA A 585 15.99 -12.75 -19.13
N MET A 586 16.59 -13.94 -19.08
CA MET A 586 16.04 -15.15 -18.47
C MET A 586 16.93 -15.62 -17.32
N ASN A 587 16.31 -16.17 -16.28
CA ASN A 587 16.98 -16.52 -15.02
C ASN A 587 17.83 -15.35 -14.48
N ALA A 588 17.22 -14.18 -14.37
CA ALA A 588 17.80 -12.98 -13.78
C ALA A 588 17.12 -12.67 -12.44
N TYR A 589 17.67 -11.73 -11.68
CA TYR A 589 16.98 -11.08 -10.57
C TYR A 589 16.29 -9.81 -11.05
N ALA A 590 15.16 -9.51 -10.40
CA ALA A 590 14.47 -8.24 -10.53
C ALA A 590 15.08 -7.19 -9.61
N PHE A 591 15.05 -5.92 -10.03
CA PHE A 591 15.04 -4.82 -9.08
C PHE A 591 13.65 -4.72 -8.44
N THR A 592 13.58 -4.65 -7.10
CA THR A 592 12.30 -4.55 -6.37
C THR A 592 12.41 -3.57 -5.21
N GLN A 593 11.32 -2.85 -4.93
CA GLN A 593 11.18 -2.04 -3.71
C GLN A 593 10.50 -2.83 -2.57
N HIS A 594 9.93 -3.99 -2.89
CA HIS A 594 9.04 -4.82 -2.07
C HIS A 594 9.44 -6.32 -2.17
N GLU A 595 8.51 -7.23 -1.90
CA GLU A 595 8.64 -8.64 -2.25
C GLU A 595 9.04 -8.84 -3.73
N SER A 596 10.10 -9.60 -3.97
CA SER A 596 10.53 -10.04 -5.29
C SER A 596 9.46 -10.87 -6.03
N PRO A 597 9.52 -10.96 -7.38
CA PRO A 597 8.59 -11.77 -8.16
C PRO A 597 8.53 -13.24 -7.71
N GLU A 598 9.66 -13.84 -7.35
CA GLU A 598 9.73 -15.20 -6.80
C GLU A 598 9.01 -15.31 -5.44
N LEU A 599 9.20 -14.33 -4.55
CA LEU A 599 8.51 -14.29 -3.25
C LEU A 599 7.01 -14.07 -3.43
N GLN A 600 6.60 -13.18 -4.34
CA GLN A 600 5.19 -12.97 -4.68
C GLN A 600 4.55 -14.26 -5.20
N ALA A 601 5.23 -14.98 -6.10
CA ALA A 601 4.75 -16.26 -6.64
C ALA A 601 4.61 -17.32 -5.54
N ALA A 602 5.59 -17.44 -4.63
CA ALA A 602 5.53 -18.37 -3.50
C ALA A 602 4.40 -18.02 -2.52
N LEU A 603 4.20 -16.73 -2.23
CA LEU A 603 3.11 -16.26 -1.37
C LEU A 603 1.74 -16.54 -1.98
N ALA A 604 1.60 -16.40 -3.31
CA ALA A 604 0.35 -16.68 -4.01
C ALA A 604 0.10 -18.19 -4.17
N TRP A 605 1.12 -18.95 -4.56
CA TRP A 605 0.96 -20.31 -5.10
C TRP A 605 1.65 -21.41 -4.30
N LYS A 606 2.18 -21.10 -3.11
CA LYS A 606 2.96 -21.97 -2.23
C LYS A 606 4.35 -22.31 -2.79
N GLY A 607 5.09 -23.16 -2.08
CA GLY A 607 6.49 -23.47 -2.37
C GLY A 607 7.44 -22.51 -1.67
N ASP A 608 8.71 -22.89 -1.64
CA ASP A 608 9.78 -22.02 -1.16
C ASP A 608 10.14 -21.00 -2.25
N PRO A 609 10.34 -19.70 -1.94
CA PRO A 609 10.68 -18.68 -2.94
C PRO A 609 11.92 -19.03 -3.78
N GLN A 610 12.89 -19.76 -3.23
CA GLN A 610 14.09 -20.21 -3.94
C GLN A 610 13.77 -21.21 -5.06
N ASP A 611 12.63 -21.88 -5.00
CA ASP A 611 12.20 -22.87 -5.99
C ASP A 611 11.47 -22.22 -7.18
N TRP A 612 11.22 -20.91 -7.11
CA TRP A 612 10.70 -20.10 -8.20
C TRP A 612 11.85 -19.44 -8.97
N VAL A 613 11.65 -19.22 -10.26
CA VAL A 613 12.62 -18.55 -11.13
C VAL A 613 11.90 -17.58 -12.05
N ILE A 614 12.46 -16.39 -12.21
CA ILE A 614 12.08 -15.48 -13.29
C ILE A 614 12.49 -16.13 -14.61
N LEU A 615 11.51 -16.75 -15.27
CA LEU A 615 11.67 -17.38 -16.56
C LEU A 615 11.99 -16.34 -17.63
N LEU A 616 11.33 -15.19 -17.62
CA LEU A 616 11.60 -14.06 -18.52
C LEU A 616 11.37 -12.73 -17.79
N LEU A 617 12.34 -11.83 -17.91
CA LEU A 617 12.32 -10.44 -17.49
C LEU A 617 12.34 -9.56 -18.74
N VAL A 618 11.38 -8.64 -18.86
CA VAL A 618 11.24 -7.71 -19.97
C VAL A 618 11.23 -6.28 -19.43
N SER A 619 12.34 -5.56 -19.54
CA SER A 619 12.45 -4.16 -19.11
C SER A 619 11.75 -3.21 -20.07
N SER A 620 11.44 -1.99 -19.60
CA SER A 620 10.91 -0.89 -20.43
C SER A 620 11.96 -0.44 -21.44
N LYS A 621 11.95 -1.07 -22.63
CA LYS A 621 12.90 -0.82 -23.71
C LYS A 621 12.19 -0.83 -25.07
N GLY A 622 12.68 -0.02 -26.01
CA GLY A 622 12.00 0.16 -27.30
C GLY A 622 10.66 0.86 -27.08
N ASN A 623 9.56 0.19 -27.42
CA ASN A 623 8.21 0.68 -27.16
C ASN A 623 7.48 -0.06 -26.02
N PHE A 624 8.18 -0.94 -25.28
CA PHE A 624 7.66 -1.43 -24.01
C PHE A 624 7.79 -0.33 -22.95
N GLN A 625 6.69 -0.09 -22.24
CA GLN A 625 6.62 0.87 -21.14
C GLN A 625 5.81 0.26 -20.00
N TRP A 626 6.50 -0.12 -18.93
CA TRP A 626 5.91 -0.75 -17.75
C TRP A 626 5.86 0.28 -16.62
N GLY A 627 4.75 1.03 -16.53
CA GLY A 627 4.65 2.15 -15.59
C GLY A 627 5.71 3.23 -15.83
N ASP A 628 6.39 3.69 -14.78
CA ASP A 628 7.53 4.60 -14.83
C ASP A 628 8.86 3.82 -14.98
N ALA A 629 9.14 3.37 -16.22
CA ALA A 629 10.35 2.67 -16.62
C ALA A 629 10.64 1.34 -15.86
N GLY A 630 9.58 0.60 -15.56
CA GLY A 630 9.63 -0.68 -14.84
C GLY A 630 9.97 -1.90 -15.69
N GLU A 631 9.66 -3.08 -15.13
CA GLU A 631 9.97 -4.39 -15.71
C GLU A 631 8.80 -5.38 -15.54
N LEU A 632 8.54 -6.20 -16.55
CA LEU A 632 7.56 -7.29 -16.54
C LEU A 632 8.25 -8.63 -16.31
N PHE A 633 7.68 -9.47 -15.44
CA PHE A 633 8.27 -10.77 -15.06
C PHE A 633 7.31 -11.93 -15.30
N PHE A 634 7.79 -12.98 -15.95
CA PHE A 634 7.17 -14.29 -16.01
C PHE A 634 7.92 -15.22 -15.07
N VAL A 635 7.26 -15.74 -14.04
CA VAL A 635 7.87 -16.55 -12.97
C VAL A 635 7.28 -17.96 -13.01
N ILE A 636 8.14 -18.98 -12.97
CA ILE A 636 7.75 -20.38 -12.98
C ILE A 636 8.46 -21.14 -11.84
N HIS A 637 7.79 -22.16 -11.30
CA HIS A 637 8.42 -23.05 -10.34
C HIS A 637 9.38 -24.01 -11.07
N LYS A 638 10.61 -24.21 -10.55
CA LYS A 638 11.66 -25.04 -11.15
C LYS A 638 11.22 -26.48 -11.43
N SER A 639 10.44 -27.09 -10.52
CA SER A 639 9.73 -28.36 -10.77
C SER A 639 8.93 -28.39 -12.07
N ASP A 640 8.11 -27.38 -12.34
CA ASP A 640 7.25 -27.38 -13.52
C ASP A 640 8.08 -27.13 -14.78
N LEU A 641 9.11 -26.29 -14.68
CA LEU A 641 10.10 -26.13 -15.74
C LEU A 641 10.81 -27.45 -16.07
N ALA A 642 11.21 -28.23 -15.05
CA ALA A 642 11.80 -29.56 -15.23
C ALA A 642 10.84 -30.57 -15.87
N LYS A 643 9.52 -30.44 -15.61
CA LYS A 643 8.47 -31.21 -16.30
C LYS A 643 8.17 -30.69 -17.71
N ARG A 644 8.68 -29.51 -18.08
CA ARG A 644 8.28 -28.72 -19.26
C ARG A 644 6.79 -28.40 -19.27
N ASP A 645 6.22 -28.20 -18.08
CA ASP A 645 4.83 -27.82 -17.89
C ASP A 645 4.74 -26.30 -17.69
N PHE A 646 4.31 -25.60 -18.74
CA PHE A 646 4.17 -24.14 -18.74
C PHE A 646 2.72 -23.70 -18.48
N SER A 647 1.86 -24.60 -17.99
CA SER A 647 0.43 -24.31 -17.76
C SER A 647 0.18 -23.38 -16.56
N LYS A 648 1.17 -23.19 -15.70
CA LYS A 648 1.09 -22.33 -14.52
C LYS A 648 2.32 -21.41 -14.42
N VAL A 649 2.11 -20.14 -14.76
CA VAL A 649 3.16 -19.11 -14.80
C VAL A 649 2.62 -17.86 -14.12
N PHE A 650 3.31 -17.42 -13.07
CA PHE A 650 2.96 -16.23 -12.34
C PHE A 650 3.50 -15.01 -13.11
N VAL A 651 2.69 -13.97 -13.25
CA VAL A 651 3.12 -12.75 -13.95
C VAL A 651 2.91 -11.57 -13.02
N THR A 652 3.96 -10.80 -12.84
CA THR A 652 3.96 -9.57 -12.05
C THR A 652 4.85 -8.54 -12.73
N MET A 653 4.85 -7.34 -12.20
CA MET A 653 5.59 -6.21 -12.73
C MET A 653 6.02 -5.32 -11.59
N GLU A 654 7.18 -4.70 -11.72
CA GLU A 654 7.68 -3.68 -10.79
C GLU A 654 7.90 -2.37 -11.54
N SER A 655 7.65 -1.25 -10.88
CA SER A 655 7.81 0.10 -11.43
C SER A 655 8.12 1.09 -10.31
N SER A 656 8.67 2.25 -10.66
CA SER A 656 9.10 3.26 -9.69
C SER A 656 7.95 3.89 -8.91
#